data_AF-A0A7V1FYQ4-F1
#
_entry.id   AF-A0A7V1FYQ4-F1
#
_cell.length_a   1.000
_cell.length_b   1.000
_cell.length_c   1.000
_cell.angle_alpha   90.00
_cell.angle_beta   90.00
_cell.angle_gamma   90.00
#
_symmetry.space_group_name_H-M   'P 1'
#
loop_
_entity.id
_entity.type
_entity.pdbx_description
1 polymer ?
#
loop_
_entity_poly.entity_id
_entity_poly.type
_entity_poly.pdbx_seq_one_letter_code
_entity_poly.pdbx_strand_id
1 'polypeptide(L)'
;MQTEESHKAEPKRKTRTRILKLVLAIAVVLILSVVFLVPAFVSSEKGRELILAKINDSLDGETNFAGLSMSWWKGIRLTDVSFNDSAGQILVAVKQIATKPHYGSILMGGLSFGKTTIDEPKIEITLKGQPAKKSQSPRQKNPNSKKAKPIALPVKKIDLVVNNGSLKVTNSKAETVQLSRINSRLNLRPPGQQTDFNIDMAVVNKGKKSKISVTSQIIPKRQTGWGLKGTSGDLTVEVNDLDLASLGPIFALAGLDVQAEGVVSVNVKSEIKDGRFENLSAELKGKNLDVTAGQLKGDRLKSSLLNAAIKLQRKEETISIEKFEVRADWLTVQAGGAVPTTFKSLAEFVKADSIYNLTGNFECDLAAVLSQMPGTIGLKEGTKVTSGRLSGNIGTSTEAGQRQISGQATLAGLAGTVGGKQIALSEPVTAEVQITSDKAGIINFDKLGVSAPFAKIDCTGSSKLLEYSAEVNLAKLQSELGQFIDIGPYKIAGELLSEGKVSSGKDKITAVGSSVVKELRLTSKDGTIAIEPKADIAFAVGIERDKGILNVDFIKANASFGQVGIKDAVLPFGKEAKKNMRLPVSVKLDLQKLQPFAVLFGTLSKEMQLAGTVESSILISSKKDSYRIVTDSTHIKNLKVSYPEKKPFEQKQVSVAFDVEVNPAQKAVAVRKLQLTSPQIKINKGEFSQVNKDGKIKLQGRVECEYDWSAVSAVAEPYLPEGLILEGQRKDTISFAAEYPAEEPDKLLANLNTKAKTGFAKAQYLGLNFGPTEVDVQVRNGLLTIAPFSTTVNNGQFNFAGEADFKRKPALFKTPGPIRIVKDIQINDQTTGKLLMYVNPIFANVLNVSGIANFNCEELAIPLTGDNEKDVVVIGTISINQLRLQASDLLGQILSVGGSGFQGQNITIHPTRFVLKDGFLRYDDMQMDVGDNPVVFGGVIGMDKSLDMTVTLPYTTSGRTVKVGEETAGERVTLSLKGTTDKPELDVGKLLEDQLKKRLEGQLRKGLEGLFK
;
A
#
# COMPACT_ATOMS: atom_id res chain seq x y z
N MET A 1 134.22 -15.24 2.24
CA MET A 1 133.76 -15.60 3.60
C MET A 1 132.31 -16.07 3.46
N GLN A 2 132.05 -17.35 3.18
CA GLN A 2 132.05 -18.51 4.10
C GLN A 2 131.22 -18.26 5.37
N THR A 3 130.12 -19.00 5.55
CA THR A 3 130.10 -20.23 6.38
C THR A 3 128.78 -21.00 6.22
N GLU A 4 128.91 -22.31 6.47
CA GLU A 4 128.03 -23.45 6.21
C GLU A 4 126.80 -23.67 7.11
N GLU A 5 126.04 -24.67 6.64
CA GLU A 5 124.85 -25.39 7.10
C GLU A 5 124.67 -25.77 8.59
N SER A 6 123.40 -25.98 8.96
CA SER A 6 122.92 -27.20 9.64
C SER A 6 121.37 -27.33 9.58
N HIS A 7 120.89 -28.54 9.24
CA HIS A 7 119.51 -29.10 9.13
C HIS A 7 118.68 -29.11 10.47
N LYS A 8 117.36 -29.45 10.63
CA LYS A 8 116.29 -30.14 9.86
C LYS A 8 114.86 -29.95 10.49
N ALA A 9 113.82 -29.95 9.62
CA ALA A 9 112.45 -30.56 9.66
C ALA A 9 111.21 -30.09 10.51
N GLU A 10 110.20 -29.57 9.76
CA GLU A 10 108.71 -29.80 9.69
C GLU A 10 107.72 -29.59 10.88
N PRO A 11 106.46 -29.10 10.66
CA PRO A 11 105.38 -29.82 9.93
C PRO A 11 104.36 -29.01 9.05
N LYS A 12 103.54 -29.73 8.25
CA LYS A 12 102.47 -29.24 7.32
C LYS A 12 101.02 -29.43 7.84
N ARG A 13 100.10 -28.51 7.49
CA ARG A 13 98.61 -28.66 7.58
C ARG A 13 97.91 -28.26 6.26
N LYS A 14 97.09 -29.15 5.66
CA LYS A 14 96.19 -28.90 4.50
C LYS A 14 94.96 -29.84 4.55
N THR A 15 93.78 -29.40 5.01
CA THR A 15 92.50 -30.15 4.91
C THR A 15 91.25 -29.32 5.33
N ARG A 16 90.79 -28.35 4.53
CA ARG A 16 89.44 -27.73 4.73
C ARG A 16 88.72 -27.24 3.46
N THR A 17 89.45 -26.77 2.45
CA THR A 17 88.86 -26.27 1.18
C THR A 17 88.48 -27.35 0.15
N ARG A 18 89.10 -28.54 0.19
CA ARG A 18 88.68 -29.69 -0.64
C ARG A 18 87.36 -30.32 -0.16
N ILE A 19 87.10 -30.32 1.14
CA ILE A 19 85.86 -30.88 1.72
C ILE A 19 84.66 -29.98 1.36
N LEU A 20 84.80 -28.65 1.40
CA LEU A 20 83.72 -27.74 1.00
C LEU A 20 83.36 -27.85 -0.50
N LYS A 21 84.36 -28.01 -1.38
CA LYS A 21 84.13 -28.25 -2.83
C LYS A 21 83.52 -29.63 -3.09
N LEU A 22 83.90 -30.65 -2.33
CA LEU A 22 83.32 -32.00 -2.42
C LEU A 22 81.89 -32.02 -1.87
N VAL A 23 81.61 -31.33 -0.76
CA VAL A 23 80.26 -31.17 -0.19
C VAL A 23 79.36 -30.35 -1.11
N LEU A 24 79.88 -29.31 -1.78
CA LEU A 24 79.11 -28.56 -2.78
C LEU A 24 78.87 -29.39 -4.05
N ALA A 25 79.86 -30.17 -4.52
CA ALA A 25 79.69 -31.08 -5.65
C ALA A 25 78.72 -32.23 -5.32
N ILE A 26 78.81 -32.81 -4.12
CA ILE A 26 77.86 -33.81 -3.61
C ILE A 26 76.48 -33.18 -3.44
N ALA A 27 76.37 -31.97 -2.90
CA ALA A 27 75.10 -31.26 -2.78
C ALA A 27 74.49 -30.96 -4.16
N VAL A 28 75.28 -30.53 -5.15
CA VAL A 28 74.81 -30.31 -6.53
C VAL A 28 74.42 -31.63 -7.19
N VAL A 29 75.19 -32.71 -7.03
CA VAL A 29 74.85 -34.06 -7.53
C VAL A 29 73.61 -34.60 -6.83
N LEU A 30 73.42 -34.34 -5.54
CA LEU A 30 72.28 -34.79 -4.74
C LEU A 30 71.03 -33.97 -5.09
N ILE A 31 71.16 -32.66 -5.32
CA ILE A 31 70.11 -31.80 -5.87
C ILE A 31 69.73 -32.24 -7.28
N LEU A 32 70.71 -32.47 -8.17
CA LEU A 32 70.47 -32.97 -9.52
C LEU A 32 69.82 -34.36 -9.49
N SER A 33 70.27 -35.26 -8.61
CA SER A 33 69.68 -36.60 -8.44
C SER A 33 68.24 -36.52 -7.95
N VAL A 34 67.95 -35.68 -6.96
CA VAL A 34 66.58 -35.41 -6.51
C VAL A 34 65.73 -34.86 -7.66
N VAL A 35 66.24 -33.90 -8.43
CA VAL A 35 65.56 -33.33 -9.62
C VAL A 35 65.31 -34.39 -10.70
N PHE A 36 66.27 -35.28 -10.99
CA PHE A 36 66.09 -36.37 -11.96
C PHE A 36 65.12 -37.46 -11.48
N LEU A 37 64.95 -37.64 -10.15
CA LEU A 37 63.99 -38.58 -9.56
C LEU A 37 62.55 -38.02 -9.48
N VAL A 38 62.35 -36.69 -9.58
CA VAL A 38 61.00 -36.07 -9.50
C VAL A 38 59.99 -36.68 -10.48
N PRO A 39 60.26 -36.90 -11.79
CA PRO A 39 59.28 -37.49 -12.69
C PRO A 39 58.89 -38.92 -12.31
N ALA A 40 59.85 -39.72 -11.83
CA ALA A 40 59.59 -41.08 -11.36
C ALA A 40 58.73 -41.07 -10.09
N PHE A 41 58.99 -40.16 -9.16
CA PHE A 41 58.18 -39.97 -7.95
C PHE A 41 56.77 -39.47 -8.27
N VAL A 42 56.62 -38.41 -9.08
CA VAL A 42 55.32 -37.84 -9.48
C VAL A 42 54.46 -38.83 -10.26
N SER A 43 55.09 -39.72 -11.03
CA SER A 43 54.37 -40.79 -11.77
C SER A 43 54.12 -42.05 -10.94
N SER A 44 54.57 -42.10 -9.68
CA SER A 44 54.34 -43.24 -8.76
C SER A 44 53.02 -43.10 -8.00
N GLU A 45 52.51 -44.21 -7.44
CA GLU A 45 51.28 -44.19 -6.63
C GLU A 45 51.37 -43.25 -5.42
N LYS A 46 52.50 -43.28 -4.69
CA LYS A 46 52.72 -42.38 -3.53
C LYS A 46 52.74 -40.90 -3.94
N GLY A 47 53.30 -40.59 -5.11
CA GLY A 47 53.29 -39.23 -5.65
C GLY A 47 51.88 -38.77 -6.04
N ARG A 48 51.08 -39.67 -6.64
CA ARG A 48 49.68 -39.45 -6.96
C ARG A 48 48.83 -39.17 -5.72
N GLU A 49 48.94 -40.00 -4.67
CA GLU A 49 48.20 -39.79 -3.40
C GLU A 49 48.52 -38.43 -2.78
N LEU A 50 49.80 -38.04 -2.74
CA LEU A 50 50.23 -36.78 -2.16
C LEU A 50 49.71 -35.57 -2.96
N ILE A 51 49.70 -35.66 -4.29
CA ILE A 51 49.16 -34.60 -5.16
C ILE A 51 47.64 -34.51 -5.04
N LEU A 52 46.93 -35.65 -4.99
CA LEU A 52 45.48 -35.69 -4.79
C LEU A 52 45.07 -35.07 -3.46
N ALA A 53 45.74 -35.45 -2.36
CA ALA A 53 45.51 -34.86 -1.05
C ALA A 53 45.69 -33.33 -1.09
N LYS A 54 46.77 -32.86 -1.74
CA LYS A 54 47.03 -31.42 -1.83
C LYS A 54 46.00 -30.66 -2.67
N ILE A 55 45.49 -31.27 -3.73
CA ILE A 55 44.43 -30.70 -4.57
C ILE A 55 43.12 -30.64 -3.78
N ASN A 56 42.72 -31.74 -3.13
CA ASN A 56 41.47 -31.82 -2.37
C ASN A 56 41.47 -30.92 -1.13
N ASP A 57 42.60 -30.74 -0.45
CA ASP A 57 42.74 -29.76 0.65
C ASP A 57 42.48 -28.31 0.22
N SER A 58 42.57 -28.03 -1.09
CA SER A 58 42.43 -26.69 -1.66
C SER A 58 41.11 -26.44 -2.38
N LEU A 59 40.25 -27.46 -2.48
CA LEU A 59 38.99 -27.42 -3.22
C LEU A 59 37.81 -27.70 -2.29
N ASP A 60 36.66 -27.09 -2.59
CA ASP A 60 35.38 -27.41 -1.94
C ASP A 60 34.69 -28.56 -2.68
N GLY A 61 35.31 -29.74 -2.61
CA GLY A 61 34.86 -30.96 -3.28
C GLY A 61 35.94 -32.02 -3.38
N GLU A 62 35.64 -33.11 -4.08
CA GLU A 62 36.53 -34.25 -4.26
C GLU A 62 36.99 -34.36 -5.72
N THR A 63 38.31 -34.32 -5.93
CA THR A 63 38.96 -34.57 -7.22
C THR A 63 39.64 -35.94 -7.20
N ASN A 64 39.58 -36.65 -8.32
CA ASN A 64 40.32 -37.88 -8.58
C ASN A 64 40.89 -37.88 -10.01
N PHE A 65 41.90 -38.70 -10.27
CA PHE A 65 42.39 -39.02 -11.61
C PHE A 65 43.01 -40.42 -11.63
N ALA A 66 42.80 -41.20 -12.69
CA ALA A 66 43.26 -42.58 -12.78
C ALA A 66 44.79 -42.69 -12.97
N GLY A 67 45.35 -41.85 -13.85
CA GLY A 67 46.77 -41.89 -14.18
C GLY A 67 47.39 -40.50 -14.15
N LEU A 68 48.59 -40.40 -13.58
CA LEU A 68 49.46 -39.23 -13.66
C LEU A 68 50.82 -39.70 -14.17
N SER A 69 51.27 -39.11 -15.27
CA SER A 69 52.62 -39.29 -15.77
C SER A 69 53.30 -37.94 -15.97
N MET A 70 54.54 -37.85 -15.51
CA MET A 70 55.41 -36.69 -15.70
C MET A 70 56.68 -37.13 -16.41
N SER A 71 57.08 -36.34 -17.40
CA SER A 71 58.37 -36.44 -18.07
C SER A 71 58.94 -35.05 -18.29
N TRP A 72 60.24 -34.89 -18.07
CA TRP A 72 60.95 -33.66 -18.41
C TRP A 72 60.83 -33.31 -19.90
N TRP A 73 60.75 -34.31 -20.77
CA TRP A 73 60.70 -34.15 -22.23
C TRP A 73 59.29 -34.27 -22.82
N LYS A 74 58.48 -35.22 -22.33
CA LYS A 74 57.13 -35.48 -22.86
C LYS A 74 56.03 -34.64 -22.20
N GLY A 75 56.31 -33.98 -21.07
CA GLY A 75 55.35 -33.14 -20.33
C GLY A 75 54.60 -33.90 -19.23
N ILE A 76 53.46 -33.35 -18.81
CA ILE A 76 52.57 -33.94 -17.80
C ILE A 76 51.29 -34.42 -18.49
N ARG A 77 50.85 -35.64 -18.19
CA ARG A 77 49.59 -36.20 -18.68
C ARG A 77 48.80 -36.78 -17.52
N LEU A 78 47.56 -36.32 -17.38
CA LEU A 78 46.53 -36.81 -16.49
C LEU A 78 45.48 -37.56 -17.32
N THR A 79 45.03 -38.72 -16.84
CA THR A 79 43.94 -39.49 -17.46
C THR A 79 42.80 -39.70 -16.49
N ASP A 80 41.57 -39.67 -17.03
CA ASP A 80 40.32 -39.89 -16.31
C ASP A 80 40.19 -39.03 -15.05
N VAL A 81 40.32 -37.72 -15.23
CA VAL A 81 40.14 -36.73 -14.15
C VAL A 81 38.64 -36.59 -13.87
N SER A 82 38.25 -36.69 -12.61
CA SER A 82 36.88 -36.42 -12.15
C SER A 82 36.90 -35.44 -10.99
N PHE A 83 35.94 -34.53 -10.95
CA PHE A 83 35.70 -33.65 -9.81
C PHE A 83 34.20 -33.61 -9.52
N ASN A 84 33.86 -33.65 -8.24
CA ASN A 84 32.51 -33.42 -7.73
C ASN A 84 32.58 -32.39 -6.61
N ASP A 85 31.72 -31.38 -6.64
CA ASP A 85 31.65 -30.41 -5.55
C ASP A 85 31.01 -31.03 -4.30
N SER A 86 31.29 -30.45 -3.12
CA SER A 86 30.72 -30.89 -1.85
C SER A 86 29.17 -30.87 -1.84
N ALA A 87 28.54 -30.06 -2.69
CA ALA A 87 27.10 -29.90 -2.76
C ALA A 87 26.40 -30.82 -3.78
N GLY A 88 27.17 -31.57 -4.58
CA GLY A 88 26.68 -32.43 -5.67
C GLY A 88 25.99 -31.66 -6.81
N GLN A 89 26.31 -30.39 -6.99
CA GLN A 89 25.77 -29.53 -8.03
C GLN A 89 26.66 -29.46 -9.27
N ILE A 90 27.96 -29.70 -9.13
CA ILE A 90 28.94 -29.57 -10.21
C ILE A 90 29.71 -30.88 -10.33
N LEU A 91 29.55 -31.54 -11.47
CA LEU A 91 30.33 -32.70 -11.84
C LEU A 91 31.20 -32.35 -13.04
N VAL A 92 32.49 -32.66 -12.95
CA VAL A 92 33.43 -32.51 -14.06
C VAL A 92 34.11 -33.84 -14.32
N ALA A 93 34.16 -34.28 -15.57
CA ALA A 93 34.91 -35.46 -15.99
C ALA A 93 35.74 -35.11 -17.23
N VAL A 94 37.02 -35.47 -17.25
CA VAL A 94 37.92 -35.20 -18.36
C VAL A 94 38.71 -36.45 -18.66
N LYS A 95 38.59 -36.97 -19.88
CA LYS A 95 39.29 -38.18 -20.31
C LYS A 95 40.81 -38.02 -20.24
N GLN A 96 41.30 -36.87 -20.68
CA GLN A 96 42.73 -36.60 -20.67
C GLN A 96 43.04 -35.11 -20.61
N ILE A 97 44.02 -34.76 -19.78
CA ILE A 97 44.68 -33.46 -19.79
C ILE A 97 46.16 -33.71 -20.06
N ALA A 98 46.68 -33.20 -21.16
CA ALA A 98 48.10 -33.26 -21.46
C ALA A 98 48.66 -31.85 -21.58
N THR A 99 49.75 -31.54 -20.89
CA THR A 99 50.40 -30.23 -20.95
C THR A 99 51.90 -30.38 -21.04
N LYS A 100 52.56 -29.40 -21.68
CA LYS A 100 54.03 -29.28 -21.69
C LYS A 100 54.44 -28.07 -20.87
N PRO A 101 54.78 -28.23 -19.58
CA PRO A 101 55.18 -27.10 -18.75
C PRO A 101 56.53 -26.55 -19.19
N HIS A 102 56.70 -25.22 -19.17
CA HIS A 102 58.02 -24.61 -19.27
C HIS A 102 58.67 -24.59 -17.87
N TYR A 103 59.26 -25.71 -17.45
CA TYR A 103 59.73 -25.90 -16.07
C TYR A 103 60.69 -24.80 -15.56
N GLY A 104 61.58 -24.28 -16.41
CA GLY A 104 62.46 -23.16 -16.04
C GLY A 104 61.68 -21.87 -15.69
N SER A 105 60.59 -21.58 -16.39
CA SER A 105 59.71 -20.45 -16.08
C SER A 105 58.96 -20.66 -14.76
N ILE A 106 58.50 -21.89 -14.52
CA ILE A 106 57.72 -22.24 -13.32
C ILE A 106 58.60 -22.15 -12.07
N LEU A 107 59.84 -22.65 -12.13
CA LEU A 107 60.82 -22.56 -11.02
C LEU A 107 61.22 -21.10 -10.69
N MET A 108 61.14 -20.20 -11.67
CA MET A 108 61.35 -18.75 -11.49
C MET A 108 60.05 -17.99 -11.16
N GLY A 109 58.97 -18.69 -10.80
CA GLY A 109 57.72 -18.10 -10.32
C GLY A 109 56.72 -17.67 -11.40
N GLY A 110 56.87 -18.09 -12.66
CA GLY A 110 55.93 -17.80 -13.75
C GLY A 110 55.28 -19.04 -14.35
N LEU A 111 53.95 -19.17 -14.27
CA LEU A 111 53.21 -20.28 -14.90
C LEU A 111 53.17 -20.07 -16.42
N SER A 112 53.78 -20.99 -17.16
CA SER A 112 53.86 -20.95 -18.62
C SER A 112 53.82 -22.38 -19.15
N PHE A 113 52.95 -22.61 -20.11
CA PHE A 113 52.70 -23.92 -20.71
C PHE A 113 52.84 -23.82 -22.23
N GLY A 114 53.33 -24.89 -22.86
CA GLY A 114 53.29 -25.08 -24.30
C GLY A 114 51.94 -25.62 -24.74
N LYS A 115 51.95 -26.55 -25.71
CA LYS A 115 50.74 -27.28 -26.13
C LYS A 115 50.09 -27.96 -24.93
N THR A 116 48.86 -27.56 -24.64
CA THR A 116 48.00 -28.13 -23.62
C THR A 116 46.72 -28.60 -24.27
N THR A 117 46.40 -29.90 -24.17
CA THR A 117 45.17 -30.47 -24.70
C THR A 117 44.28 -30.93 -23.56
N ILE A 118 43.00 -30.61 -23.65
CA ILE A 118 41.94 -31.12 -22.78
C ILE A 118 40.99 -31.89 -23.69
N ASP A 119 41.04 -33.21 -23.61
CA ASP A 119 40.26 -34.10 -24.47
C ASP A 119 38.99 -34.57 -23.73
N GLU A 120 37.85 -34.38 -24.38
CA GLU A 120 36.51 -34.75 -23.91
C GLU A 120 36.15 -34.25 -22.49
N PRO A 121 36.31 -32.95 -22.16
CA PRO A 121 35.82 -32.44 -20.89
C PRO A 121 34.28 -32.43 -20.87
N LYS A 122 33.69 -33.01 -19.84
CA LYS A 122 32.24 -33.06 -19.59
C LYS A 122 31.97 -32.36 -18.26
N ILE A 123 31.16 -31.32 -18.30
CA ILE A 123 30.76 -30.55 -17.13
C ILE A 123 29.24 -30.66 -17.00
N GLU A 124 28.74 -31.05 -15.83
CA GLU A 124 27.32 -31.03 -15.50
C GLU A 124 27.09 -30.07 -14.32
N ILE A 125 26.13 -29.16 -14.47
CA ILE A 125 25.74 -28.18 -13.45
C ILE A 125 24.25 -28.36 -13.15
N THR A 126 23.89 -28.62 -11.90
CA THR A 126 22.51 -28.77 -11.43
C THR A 126 22.16 -27.66 -10.44
N LEU A 127 21.27 -26.76 -10.83
CA LEU A 127 20.84 -25.63 -10.01
C LEU A 127 19.78 -26.06 -8.99
N LYS A 128 20.06 -25.90 -7.69
CA LYS A 128 19.04 -26.09 -6.63
C LYS A 128 18.14 -24.85 -6.54
N GLY A 129 16.84 -25.06 -6.30
CA GLY A 129 15.86 -23.98 -6.18
C GLY A 129 16.15 -23.07 -4.99
N GLN A 130 16.86 -21.96 -5.22
CA GLN A 130 16.89 -20.84 -4.29
C GLN A 130 15.75 -19.88 -4.62
N PRO A 131 15.05 -19.33 -3.62
CA PRO A 131 14.06 -18.27 -3.84
C PRO A 131 14.75 -17.09 -4.53
N ALA A 132 14.10 -16.56 -5.56
CA ALA A 132 14.58 -15.42 -6.33
C ALA A 132 15.13 -14.33 -5.40
N LYS A 133 16.44 -14.12 -5.41
CA LYS A 133 17.03 -12.97 -4.73
C LYS A 133 16.39 -11.74 -5.37
N LYS A 134 15.63 -10.98 -4.57
CA LYS A 134 15.15 -9.65 -4.93
C LYS A 134 16.31 -8.91 -5.60
N SER A 135 16.08 -8.50 -6.84
CA SER A 135 17.02 -7.77 -7.68
C SER A 135 17.73 -6.71 -6.84
N GLN A 136 18.97 -7.02 -6.43
CA GLN A 136 19.81 -6.03 -5.77
C GLN A 136 20.19 -5.03 -6.85
N SER A 137 19.73 -3.80 -6.68
CA SER A 137 20.20 -2.66 -7.47
C SER A 137 21.72 -2.72 -7.63
N PRO A 138 22.28 -2.35 -8.79
CA PRO A 138 23.72 -2.39 -9.01
C PRO A 138 24.40 -1.67 -7.86
N ARG A 139 25.17 -2.44 -7.07
CA ARG A 139 25.98 -1.95 -5.94
C ARG A 139 26.63 -0.64 -6.40
N GLN A 140 26.30 0.46 -5.73
CA GLN A 140 26.98 1.75 -5.88
C GLN A 140 28.49 1.46 -5.93
N LYS A 141 29.12 1.76 -7.07
CA LYS A 141 30.57 1.77 -7.16
C LYS A 141 31.05 2.84 -6.18
N ASN A 142 31.73 2.40 -5.12
CA ASN A 142 32.54 3.29 -4.29
C ASN A 142 33.45 4.13 -5.20
N PRO A 143 33.41 5.48 -5.15
CA PRO A 143 34.27 6.34 -5.98
C PRO A 143 35.76 6.20 -5.66
N ASN A 144 36.12 5.46 -4.60
CA ASN A 144 37.49 5.29 -4.12
C ASN A 144 38.08 3.90 -4.40
N SER A 145 37.68 3.24 -5.49
CA SER A 145 38.44 2.08 -5.97
C SER A 145 39.78 2.58 -6.57
N LYS A 146 40.88 2.38 -5.81
CA LYS A 146 42.26 2.42 -6.34
C LYS A 146 42.26 1.80 -7.74
N LYS A 147 42.84 2.50 -8.75
CA LYS A 147 42.98 2.03 -10.14
C LYS A 147 43.15 0.52 -10.13
N ALA A 148 42.17 -0.21 -10.66
CA ALA A 148 42.19 -1.66 -10.68
C ALA A 148 43.52 -2.09 -11.30
N LYS A 149 44.33 -2.85 -10.55
CA LYS A 149 45.56 -3.44 -11.10
C LYS A 149 45.14 -4.25 -12.33
N PRO A 150 45.88 -4.16 -13.45
CA PRO A 150 45.56 -4.93 -14.64
C PRO A 150 45.42 -6.40 -14.27
N ILE A 151 44.41 -7.07 -14.82
CA ILE A 151 44.15 -8.48 -14.54
C ILE A 151 45.41 -9.26 -14.94
N ALA A 152 46.17 -9.69 -13.94
CA ALA A 152 47.31 -10.55 -14.13
C ALA A 152 46.77 -11.97 -14.25
N LEU A 153 46.65 -12.48 -15.48
CA LEU A 153 46.40 -13.90 -15.67
C LEU A 153 47.54 -14.67 -15.01
N PRO A 154 47.25 -15.65 -14.13
CA PRO A 154 48.29 -16.45 -13.49
C PRO A 154 49.14 -17.19 -14.52
N VAL A 155 48.55 -17.53 -15.67
CA VAL A 155 49.21 -18.15 -16.83
C VAL A 155 49.69 -17.09 -17.81
N LYS A 156 51.01 -17.02 -18.04
CA LYS A 156 51.65 -16.05 -18.96
C LYS A 156 51.57 -16.44 -20.44
N LYS A 157 51.56 -17.74 -20.73
CA LYS A 157 51.55 -18.31 -22.08
C LYS A 157 50.96 -19.73 -22.04
N ILE A 158 50.08 -20.06 -22.98
CA ILE A 158 49.55 -21.42 -23.18
C ILE A 158 49.01 -21.59 -24.60
N ASP A 159 49.28 -22.74 -25.22
CA ASP A 159 48.61 -23.18 -26.45
C ASP A 159 47.54 -24.21 -26.08
N LEU A 160 46.36 -23.73 -25.67
CA LEU A 160 45.27 -24.57 -25.19
C LEU A 160 44.41 -25.04 -26.35
N VAL A 161 44.17 -26.35 -26.42
CA VAL A 161 43.22 -26.98 -27.33
C VAL A 161 42.24 -27.79 -26.50
N VAL A 162 40.96 -27.48 -26.61
CA VAL A 162 39.87 -28.29 -26.05
C VAL A 162 39.24 -29.07 -27.20
N ASN A 163 39.23 -30.39 -27.09
CA ASN A 163 38.64 -31.28 -28.10
C ASN A 163 37.35 -31.90 -27.56
N ASN A 164 36.26 -31.73 -28.31
CA ASN A 164 34.98 -32.39 -28.07
C ASN A 164 34.43 -32.22 -26.64
N GLY A 165 34.50 -31.01 -26.09
CA GLY A 165 33.94 -30.70 -24.77
C GLY A 165 32.41 -30.69 -24.75
N SER A 166 31.83 -30.82 -23.55
CA SER A 166 30.40 -30.66 -23.31
C SER A 166 30.12 -30.01 -21.95
N LEU A 167 29.10 -29.16 -21.92
CA LEU A 167 28.54 -28.57 -20.71
C LEU A 167 27.04 -28.86 -20.70
N LYS A 168 26.54 -29.48 -19.65
CA LYS A 168 25.13 -29.72 -19.41
C LYS A 168 24.68 -28.89 -18.23
N VAL A 169 23.64 -28.08 -18.41
CA VAL A 169 23.07 -27.26 -17.33
C VAL A 169 21.63 -27.68 -17.13
N THR A 170 21.29 -28.05 -15.90
CA THR A 170 19.94 -28.42 -15.48
C THR A 170 19.44 -27.40 -14.46
N ASN A 171 18.30 -26.78 -14.73
CA ASN A 171 17.70 -25.81 -13.81
C ASN A 171 16.83 -26.49 -12.73
N SER A 172 16.30 -25.69 -11.81
CA SER A 172 15.43 -26.17 -10.72
C SER A 172 14.08 -26.75 -11.20
N LYS A 173 13.68 -26.47 -12.45
CA LYS A 173 12.49 -27.05 -13.10
C LYS A 173 12.80 -28.36 -13.85
N ALA A 174 13.99 -28.93 -13.66
CA ALA A 174 14.52 -30.10 -14.37
C ALA A 174 14.66 -29.92 -15.90
N GLU A 175 14.61 -28.68 -16.40
CA GLU A 175 14.90 -28.39 -17.80
C GLU A 175 16.41 -28.42 -18.00
N THR A 176 16.85 -29.02 -19.10
CA THR A 176 18.26 -29.24 -19.38
C THR A 176 18.64 -28.69 -20.75
N VAL A 177 19.82 -28.08 -20.84
CA VAL A 177 20.48 -27.73 -22.09
C VAL A 177 21.87 -28.31 -22.11
N GLN A 178 22.29 -28.81 -23.28
CA GLN A 178 23.63 -29.33 -23.48
C GLN A 178 24.36 -28.52 -24.54
N LEU A 179 25.44 -27.86 -24.16
CA LEU A 179 26.48 -27.43 -25.09
C LEU A 179 27.36 -28.65 -25.38
N SER A 180 27.51 -29.01 -26.64
CA SER A 180 28.25 -30.20 -27.09
C SER A 180 29.23 -29.83 -28.19
N ARG A 181 30.20 -30.72 -28.44
CA ARG A 181 31.25 -30.52 -29.45
C ARG A 181 31.96 -29.18 -29.27
N ILE A 182 32.20 -28.78 -28.02
CA ILE A 182 32.95 -27.57 -27.70
C ILE A 182 34.40 -27.83 -28.12
N ASN A 183 34.76 -27.31 -29.28
CA ASN A 183 36.12 -27.33 -29.79
C ASN A 183 36.66 -25.92 -29.67
N SER A 184 37.77 -25.77 -28.95
CA SER A 184 38.39 -24.46 -28.77
C SER A 184 39.88 -24.53 -29.02
N ARG A 185 40.41 -23.49 -29.63
CA ARG A 185 41.85 -23.23 -29.71
C ARG A 185 42.11 -21.84 -29.15
N LEU A 186 42.90 -21.78 -28.08
CA LEU A 186 43.37 -20.54 -27.46
C LEU A 186 44.89 -20.52 -27.50
N ASN A 187 45.44 -19.57 -28.24
CA ASN A 187 46.87 -19.31 -28.35
C ASN A 187 47.25 -18.14 -27.44
N LEU A 188 47.18 -18.33 -26.12
CA LEU A 188 47.44 -17.26 -25.15
C LEU A 188 48.90 -16.85 -25.19
N ARG A 189 49.16 -15.55 -25.43
CA ARG A 189 50.49 -14.94 -25.39
C ARG A 189 50.57 -13.83 -24.34
N PRO A 190 51.76 -13.41 -23.91
CA PRO A 190 51.87 -12.22 -23.08
C PRO A 190 51.29 -10.99 -23.81
N PRO A 191 50.73 -10.00 -23.09
CA PRO A 191 50.34 -8.73 -23.67
C PRO A 191 51.45 -8.11 -24.55
N GLY A 192 51.06 -7.52 -25.68
CA GLY A 192 51.93 -6.99 -26.74
C GLY A 192 52.22 -7.99 -27.86
N GLN A 193 51.62 -9.19 -27.82
CA GLN A 193 51.70 -10.20 -28.85
C GLN A 193 50.30 -10.66 -29.24
N GLN A 194 50.16 -11.16 -30.46
CA GLN A 194 48.90 -11.71 -30.96
C GLN A 194 48.51 -12.99 -30.20
N THR A 195 47.25 -13.04 -29.79
CA THR A 195 46.57 -14.19 -29.26
C THR A 195 45.37 -14.48 -30.13
N ASP A 196 45.26 -15.72 -30.56
CA ASP A 196 44.13 -16.20 -31.34
C ASP A 196 43.21 -17.01 -30.45
N PHE A 197 41.92 -16.85 -30.69
CA PHE A 197 40.87 -17.56 -30.00
C PHE A 197 39.80 -18.01 -31.00
N ASN A 198 39.58 -19.31 -31.07
CA ASN A 198 38.47 -19.90 -31.80
C ASN A 198 37.66 -20.79 -30.86
N ILE A 199 36.33 -20.68 -30.92
CA ILE A 199 35.37 -21.62 -30.35
C ILE A 199 34.37 -22.01 -31.42
N ASP A 200 34.20 -23.31 -31.63
CA ASP A 200 33.04 -23.90 -32.30
C ASP A 200 32.30 -24.78 -31.29
N MET A 201 30.98 -24.60 -31.16
CA MET A 201 30.15 -25.43 -30.29
C MET A 201 28.75 -25.61 -30.87
N ALA A 202 28.04 -26.64 -30.39
CA ALA A 202 26.65 -26.91 -30.72
C ALA A 202 25.79 -26.86 -29.46
N VAL A 203 24.75 -26.03 -29.47
CA VAL A 203 23.70 -26.02 -28.44
C VAL A 203 22.68 -27.09 -28.81
N VAL A 204 22.42 -28.03 -27.90
CA VAL A 204 21.55 -29.19 -28.12
C VAL A 204 20.44 -29.17 -27.08
N ASN A 205 19.20 -29.21 -27.57
CA ASN A 205 18.02 -29.33 -26.73
C ASN A 205 16.92 -30.10 -27.48
N LYS A 206 16.32 -31.11 -26.84
CA LYS A 206 15.23 -31.94 -27.40
C LYS A 206 15.45 -32.38 -28.86
N GLY A 207 16.67 -32.79 -29.20
CA GLY A 207 17.04 -33.27 -30.54
C GLY A 207 17.39 -32.20 -31.57
N LYS A 208 17.10 -30.91 -31.33
CA LYS A 208 17.55 -29.80 -32.18
C LYS A 208 19.00 -29.43 -31.87
N LYS A 209 19.74 -29.00 -32.90
CA LYS A 209 21.14 -28.59 -32.79
C LYS A 209 21.33 -27.22 -33.45
N SER A 210 21.86 -26.27 -32.70
CA SER A 210 22.21 -24.93 -33.18
C SER A 210 23.72 -24.73 -33.11
N LYS A 211 24.33 -24.10 -34.11
CA LYS A 211 25.78 -23.89 -34.14
C LYS A 211 26.14 -22.50 -33.63
N ILE A 212 27.16 -22.40 -32.78
CA ILE A 212 27.79 -21.14 -32.39
C ILE A 212 29.27 -21.24 -32.75
N SER A 213 29.78 -20.24 -33.47
CA SER A 213 31.19 -20.10 -33.82
C SER A 213 31.66 -18.69 -33.44
N VAL A 214 32.82 -18.60 -32.80
CA VAL A 214 33.46 -17.35 -32.42
C VAL A 214 34.92 -17.44 -32.84
N THR A 215 35.34 -16.55 -33.73
CA THR A 215 36.74 -16.42 -34.14
C THR A 215 37.23 -15.03 -33.82
N SER A 216 38.38 -14.95 -33.17
CA SER A 216 39.00 -13.68 -32.81
C SER A 216 40.51 -13.77 -32.85
N GLN A 217 41.14 -12.70 -33.35
CA GLN A 217 42.58 -12.49 -33.29
C GLN A 217 42.80 -11.17 -32.57
N ILE A 218 43.50 -11.18 -31.44
CA ILE A 218 43.62 -10.01 -30.57
C ILE A 218 45.04 -9.78 -30.08
N ILE A 219 45.39 -8.50 -29.89
CA ILE A 219 46.66 -8.03 -29.36
C ILE A 219 46.35 -7.11 -28.18
N PRO A 220 46.37 -7.63 -26.93
CA PRO A 220 46.24 -6.82 -25.73
C PRO A 220 47.51 -5.99 -25.51
N LYS A 221 47.42 -4.71 -25.16
CA LYS A 221 48.59 -3.86 -24.87
C LYS A 221 49.28 -4.28 -23.57
N ARG A 222 50.62 -4.19 -23.55
CA ARG A 222 51.46 -4.47 -22.35
C ARG A 222 51.02 -3.72 -21.10
N GLN A 223 50.60 -2.48 -21.26
CA GLN A 223 50.28 -1.58 -20.15
C GLN A 223 48.92 -1.91 -19.50
N THR A 224 47.92 -2.31 -20.29
CA THR A 224 46.57 -2.62 -19.82
C THR A 224 46.39 -4.09 -19.48
N GLY A 225 47.25 -4.95 -20.03
CA GLY A 225 47.18 -6.39 -19.83
C GLY A 225 45.96 -6.99 -20.53
N TRP A 226 45.47 -8.08 -19.95
CA TRP A 226 44.31 -8.81 -20.44
C TRP A 226 43.00 -8.11 -20.05
N GLY A 227 42.37 -7.46 -21.02
CA GLY A 227 41.09 -6.78 -20.86
C GLY A 227 40.64 -6.17 -22.18
N LEU A 228 39.36 -5.78 -22.29
CA LEU A 228 38.86 -5.17 -23.53
C LEU A 228 39.62 -3.88 -23.84
N LYS A 229 39.71 -2.97 -22.86
CA LYS A 229 40.50 -1.73 -22.99
C LYS A 229 41.97 -2.04 -23.22
N GLY A 230 42.53 -1.50 -24.30
CA GLY A 230 43.92 -1.79 -24.70
C GLY A 230 44.08 -2.98 -25.64
N THR A 231 43.00 -3.63 -26.05
CA THR A 231 43.06 -4.77 -26.99
C THR A 231 42.67 -4.33 -28.39
N SER A 232 43.44 -4.73 -29.40
CA SER A 232 43.10 -4.51 -30.81
C SER A 232 43.09 -5.83 -31.59
N GLY A 233 42.37 -5.90 -32.70
CA GLY A 233 42.28 -7.09 -33.55
C GLY A 233 40.87 -7.27 -34.11
N ASP A 234 40.46 -8.50 -34.42
CA ASP A 234 39.18 -8.78 -35.07
C ASP A 234 38.29 -9.72 -34.25
N LEU A 235 36.98 -9.58 -34.42
CA LEU A 235 35.96 -10.43 -33.83
C LEU A 235 34.91 -10.80 -34.88
N THR A 236 34.71 -12.11 -35.06
CA THR A 236 33.61 -12.67 -35.82
C THR A 236 32.81 -13.61 -34.91
N VAL A 237 31.49 -13.40 -34.85
CA VAL A 237 30.54 -14.24 -34.13
C VAL A 237 29.46 -14.70 -35.09
N GLU A 238 29.27 -16.01 -35.19
CA GLU A 238 28.21 -16.61 -36.00
C GLU A 238 27.36 -17.54 -35.13
N VAL A 239 26.07 -17.29 -35.13
CA VAL A 239 25.06 -18.08 -34.44
C VAL A 239 24.04 -18.50 -35.48
N ASN A 240 23.88 -19.81 -35.68
CA ASN A 240 22.97 -20.36 -36.68
C ASN A 240 21.84 -21.12 -35.99
N ASP A 241 20.62 -20.62 -36.20
CA ASP A 241 19.35 -21.20 -35.81
C ASP A 241 19.28 -21.57 -34.32
N LEU A 242 19.69 -20.65 -33.44
CA LEU A 242 19.64 -20.83 -31.99
C LEU A 242 18.20 -20.86 -31.49
N ASP A 243 17.77 -22.03 -31.00
CA ASP A 243 16.48 -22.18 -30.32
C ASP A 243 16.55 -21.51 -28.94
N LEU A 244 15.88 -20.38 -28.75
CA LEU A 244 15.92 -19.62 -27.50
C LEU A 244 15.36 -20.39 -26.32
N ALA A 245 14.44 -21.34 -26.55
CA ALA A 245 13.89 -22.20 -25.50
C ALA A 245 14.96 -23.10 -24.87
N SER A 246 16.10 -23.30 -25.55
CA SER A 246 17.27 -23.98 -24.98
C SER A 246 18.03 -23.16 -23.94
N LEU A 247 17.88 -21.84 -23.92
CA LEU A 247 18.68 -20.98 -23.04
C LEU A 247 18.11 -20.80 -21.63
N GLY A 248 16.91 -21.33 -21.35
CA GLY A 248 16.27 -21.23 -20.02
C GLY A 248 17.20 -21.58 -18.86
N PRO A 249 17.88 -22.74 -18.86
CA PRO A 249 18.85 -23.07 -17.82
C PRO A 249 20.07 -22.15 -17.77
N ILE A 250 20.50 -21.57 -18.90
CA ILE A 250 21.60 -20.60 -18.95
C ILE A 250 21.17 -19.25 -18.32
N PHE A 251 19.94 -18.79 -18.58
CA PHE A 251 19.41 -17.60 -17.93
C PHE A 251 19.26 -17.79 -16.42
N ALA A 252 18.78 -18.97 -15.99
CA ALA A 252 18.70 -19.34 -14.58
C ALA A 252 20.10 -19.35 -13.92
N LEU A 253 21.12 -19.88 -14.61
CA LEU A 253 22.51 -19.85 -14.14
C LEU A 253 23.03 -18.41 -13.97
N ALA A 254 22.56 -17.47 -14.79
CA ALA A 254 22.87 -16.04 -14.67
C ALA A 254 21.99 -15.28 -13.66
N GLY A 255 21.01 -15.93 -13.02
CA GLY A 255 20.06 -15.30 -12.10
C GLY A 255 19.02 -14.42 -12.79
N LEU A 256 18.75 -14.67 -14.08
CA LEU A 256 17.76 -13.95 -14.88
C LEU A 256 16.47 -14.76 -14.98
N ASP A 257 15.34 -14.12 -14.67
CA ASP A 257 14.01 -14.68 -14.88
C ASP A 257 13.50 -14.28 -16.27
N VAL A 258 13.90 -15.06 -17.27
CA VAL A 258 13.57 -14.86 -18.69
C VAL A 258 13.12 -16.20 -19.26
N GLN A 259 11.96 -16.20 -19.92
CA GLN A 259 11.52 -17.30 -20.78
C GLN A 259 11.47 -16.75 -22.19
N ALA A 260 12.18 -17.40 -23.10
CA ALA A 260 12.25 -17.00 -24.49
C ALA A 260 12.08 -18.24 -25.36
N GLU A 261 11.22 -18.15 -26.36
CA GLU A 261 11.03 -19.14 -27.41
C GLU A 261 11.31 -18.49 -28.77
N GLY A 262 11.48 -19.32 -29.80
CA GLY A 262 11.80 -18.90 -31.15
C GLY A 262 13.23 -19.22 -31.56
N VAL A 263 13.55 -18.90 -32.80
CA VAL A 263 14.85 -19.20 -33.42
C VAL A 263 15.55 -17.91 -33.79
N VAL A 264 16.83 -17.79 -33.42
CA VAL A 264 17.65 -16.61 -33.71
C VAL A 264 18.94 -17.00 -34.41
N SER A 265 19.23 -16.33 -35.51
CA SER A 265 20.51 -16.38 -36.22
C SER A 265 21.17 -15.01 -36.19
N VAL A 266 22.46 -14.96 -35.89
CA VAL A 266 23.23 -13.73 -35.73
C VAL A 266 24.57 -13.86 -36.44
N ASN A 267 24.94 -12.87 -37.25
CA ASN A 267 26.30 -12.72 -37.78
C ASN A 267 26.82 -11.35 -37.33
N VAL A 268 27.91 -11.32 -36.58
CA VAL A 268 28.60 -10.08 -36.18
C VAL A 268 30.04 -10.15 -36.65
N LYS A 269 30.48 -9.10 -37.33
CA LYS A 269 31.88 -8.86 -37.69
C LYS A 269 32.29 -7.50 -37.21
N SER A 270 33.43 -7.41 -36.54
CA SER A 270 33.95 -6.14 -36.07
C SER A 270 35.46 -6.13 -35.90
N GLU A 271 36.08 -5.03 -36.31
CA GLU A 271 37.44 -4.68 -35.91
C GLU A 271 37.39 -4.02 -34.52
N ILE A 272 38.26 -4.46 -33.62
CA ILE A 272 38.49 -3.91 -32.30
C ILE A 272 39.79 -3.10 -32.34
N LYS A 273 39.76 -1.87 -31.87
CA LYS A 273 40.93 -1.01 -31.70
C LYS A 273 40.95 -0.43 -30.30
N ASP A 274 41.97 -0.78 -29.51
CA ASP A 274 42.13 -0.33 -28.13
C ASP A 274 40.90 -0.60 -27.23
N GLY A 275 40.12 -1.64 -27.53
CA GLY A 275 38.89 -2.02 -26.83
C GLY A 275 37.61 -1.40 -27.37
N ARG A 276 37.68 -0.75 -28.54
CA ARG A 276 36.55 -0.07 -29.19
C ARG A 276 36.25 -0.76 -30.51
N PHE A 277 34.99 -0.87 -30.87
CA PHE A 277 34.59 -1.42 -32.17
C PHE A 277 34.67 -0.32 -33.24
N GLU A 278 35.41 -0.56 -34.33
CA GLU A 278 35.63 0.42 -35.41
C GLU A 278 34.81 0.12 -36.67
N ASN A 279 34.62 -1.13 -37.08
CA ASN A 279 33.90 -1.49 -38.30
C ASN A 279 32.84 -2.56 -38.01
N LEU A 280 31.77 -2.20 -37.30
CA LEU A 280 30.74 -3.15 -36.88
C LEU A 280 29.75 -3.42 -38.02
N SER A 281 29.67 -4.66 -38.45
CA SER A 281 28.58 -5.18 -39.27
C SER A 281 27.87 -6.28 -38.48
N ALA A 282 26.56 -6.14 -38.31
CA ALA A 282 25.74 -7.12 -37.62
C ALA A 282 24.42 -7.38 -38.38
N GLU A 283 24.11 -8.65 -38.56
CA GLU A 283 22.82 -9.12 -39.06
C GLU A 283 22.18 -10.03 -38.01
N LEU A 284 20.91 -9.80 -37.71
CA LEU A 284 20.09 -10.62 -36.84
C LEU A 284 18.82 -11.03 -37.60
N LYS A 285 18.49 -12.31 -37.53
CA LYS A 285 17.23 -12.88 -38.03
C LYS A 285 16.59 -13.73 -36.94
N GLY A 286 15.48 -13.24 -36.40
CA GLY A 286 14.63 -13.92 -35.45
C GLY A 286 13.36 -14.43 -36.11
N LYS A 287 12.90 -15.61 -35.72
CA LYS A 287 11.64 -16.23 -36.18
C LYS A 287 10.85 -16.76 -35.00
N ASN A 288 9.53 -16.51 -34.99
CA ASN A 288 8.59 -16.99 -33.98
C ASN A 288 9.04 -16.71 -32.55
N LEU A 289 9.46 -15.47 -32.28
CA LEU A 289 9.88 -15.02 -30.96
C LEU A 289 8.67 -14.95 -30.02
N ASP A 290 8.81 -15.47 -28.81
CA ASP A 290 7.87 -15.30 -27.69
C ASP A 290 8.70 -15.11 -26.41
N VAL A 291 8.70 -13.90 -25.86
CA VAL A 291 9.57 -13.52 -24.75
C VAL A 291 8.74 -13.00 -23.58
N THR A 292 9.00 -13.54 -22.39
CA THR A 292 8.55 -12.98 -21.13
C THR A 292 9.73 -12.84 -20.17
N ALA A 293 9.67 -11.81 -19.34
CA ALA A 293 10.68 -11.51 -18.34
C ALA A 293 10.01 -10.86 -17.12
N GLY A 294 10.65 -10.91 -15.96
CA GLY A 294 10.11 -10.30 -14.73
C GLY A 294 9.73 -8.81 -14.90
N GLN A 295 10.42 -8.07 -15.79
CA GLN A 295 10.12 -6.67 -16.11
C GLN A 295 8.81 -6.47 -16.88
N LEU A 296 8.33 -7.49 -17.60
CA LEU A 296 7.07 -7.48 -18.34
C LEU A 296 5.86 -7.86 -17.47
N LYS A 297 6.05 -8.06 -16.16
CA LYS A 297 4.97 -8.33 -15.20
C LYS A 297 4.03 -9.50 -15.61
N GLY A 298 4.55 -10.50 -16.30
CA GLY A 298 3.79 -11.66 -16.79
C GLY A 298 3.27 -11.54 -18.22
N ASP A 299 3.38 -10.35 -18.83
CA ASP A 299 3.09 -10.15 -20.25
C ASP A 299 4.10 -10.88 -21.14
N ARG A 300 3.70 -11.18 -22.38
CA ARG A 300 4.54 -11.90 -23.37
C ARG A 300 4.61 -11.09 -24.65
N LEU A 301 5.82 -10.74 -25.08
CA LEU A 301 6.06 -10.05 -26.34
C LEU A 301 6.41 -11.06 -27.43
N LYS A 302 5.59 -11.09 -28.48
CA LYS A 302 5.72 -12.01 -29.62
C LYS A 302 6.02 -11.27 -30.91
N SER A 303 6.76 -11.94 -31.79
CA SER A 303 7.00 -11.50 -33.16
C SER A 303 7.33 -12.71 -34.04
N SER A 304 6.59 -12.89 -35.13
CA SER A 304 6.84 -13.91 -36.15
C SER A 304 8.19 -13.71 -36.84
N LEU A 305 8.61 -12.44 -36.98
CA LEU A 305 9.89 -12.03 -37.56
C LEU A 305 10.55 -10.94 -36.72
N LEU A 306 11.88 -10.98 -36.61
CA LEU A 306 12.68 -9.84 -36.16
C LEU A 306 13.96 -9.81 -37.00
N ASN A 307 14.08 -8.87 -37.91
CA ASN A 307 15.30 -8.65 -38.69
C ASN A 307 15.99 -7.38 -38.22
N ALA A 308 17.29 -7.43 -37.98
CA ALA A 308 18.10 -6.24 -37.79
C ALA A 308 19.33 -6.28 -38.69
N ALA A 309 19.62 -5.17 -39.35
CA ALA A 309 20.81 -4.97 -40.16
C ALA A 309 21.50 -3.68 -39.72
N ILE A 310 22.70 -3.82 -39.17
CA ILE A 310 23.47 -2.73 -38.56
C ILE A 310 24.85 -2.68 -39.24
N LYS A 311 25.22 -1.51 -39.73
CA LYS A 311 26.55 -1.22 -40.28
C LYS A 311 27.02 0.13 -39.76
N LEU A 312 28.00 0.09 -38.86
CA LEU A 312 28.59 1.25 -38.21
C LEU A 312 30.08 1.29 -38.53
N GLN A 313 30.57 2.46 -38.91
CA GLN A 313 31.99 2.75 -39.03
C GLN A 313 32.39 3.82 -38.03
N ARG A 314 33.48 3.62 -37.31
CA ARG A 314 34.05 4.60 -36.40
C ARG A 314 35.29 5.19 -37.05
N LYS A 315 35.42 6.50 -36.93
CA LYS A 315 36.62 7.23 -37.29
C LYS A 315 36.84 8.31 -36.24
N GLU A 316 37.94 8.19 -35.51
CA GLU A 316 38.30 9.11 -34.42
C GLU A 316 37.21 9.20 -33.34
N GLU A 317 36.55 10.36 -33.23
CA GLU A 317 35.47 10.63 -32.27
C GLU A 317 34.07 10.47 -32.87
N THR A 318 33.94 10.03 -34.13
CA THR A 318 32.67 9.91 -34.87
C THR A 318 32.32 8.45 -35.17
N ILE A 319 31.03 8.11 -35.05
CA ILE A 319 30.43 6.87 -35.54
C ILE A 319 29.54 7.23 -36.73
N SER A 320 29.94 6.84 -37.93
CA SER A 320 29.08 6.85 -39.11
C SER A 320 28.15 5.63 -39.08
N ILE A 321 26.85 5.91 -39.11
CA ILE A 321 25.76 4.95 -39.22
C ILE A 321 25.43 4.84 -40.72
N GLU A 322 26.04 3.86 -41.39
CA GLU A 322 25.74 3.60 -42.82
C GLU A 322 24.39 2.91 -42.99
N LYS A 323 24.07 2.03 -42.03
CA LYS A 323 22.79 1.32 -42.00
C LYS A 323 22.42 0.99 -40.56
N PHE A 324 21.23 1.37 -40.13
CA PHE A 324 20.60 0.85 -38.93
C PHE A 324 19.13 0.59 -39.26
N GLU A 325 18.79 -0.68 -39.50
CA GLU A 325 17.44 -1.10 -39.86
C GLU A 325 16.99 -2.20 -38.90
N VAL A 326 15.82 -2.01 -38.27
CA VAL A 326 15.16 -3.02 -37.44
C VAL A 326 13.73 -3.18 -37.92
N ARG A 327 13.31 -4.42 -38.19
CA ARG A 327 11.97 -4.75 -38.65
C ARG A 327 11.41 -5.94 -37.87
N ALA A 328 10.26 -5.73 -37.25
CA ALA A 328 9.42 -6.73 -36.60
C ALA A 328 7.98 -6.59 -37.12
N ASP A 329 7.08 -7.48 -36.71
CA ASP A 329 5.68 -7.43 -37.14
C ASP A 329 5.00 -6.10 -36.78
N TRP A 330 5.41 -5.52 -35.65
CA TRP A 330 4.82 -4.33 -35.05
C TRP A 330 5.78 -3.14 -35.02
N LEU A 331 6.98 -3.23 -35.61
CA LEU A 331 7.98 -2.16 -35.56
C LEU A 331 8.84 -2.10 -36.83
N THR A 332 9.03 -0.91 -37.36
CA THR A 332 10.09 -0.60 -38.32
C THR A 332 10.87 0.61 -37.83
N VAL A 333 12.19 0.50 -37.78
CA VAL A 333 13.11 1.60 -37.42
C VAL A 333 14.20 1.66 -38.47
N GLN A 334 14.49 2.86 -38.96
CA GLN A 334 15.61 3.15 -39.83
C GLN A 334 16.35 4.38 -39.33
N ALA A 335 17.68 4.33 -39.32
CA ALA A 335 18.51 5.47 -38.97
C ALA A 335 19.83 5.49 -39.76
N GLY A 336 20.36 6.68 -39.95
CA GLY A 336 21.62 6.94 -40.63
C GLY A 336 22.25 8.27 -40.20
N GLY A 337 23.50 8.48 -40.57
CA GLY A 337 24.23 9.72 -40.31
C GLY A 337 25.56 9.51 -39.60
N ALA A 338 26.00 10.50 -38.83
CA ALA A 338 27.25 10.55 -38.10
C ALA A 338 27.00 11.08 -36.69
N VAL A 339 27.28 10.27 -35.67
CA VAL A 339 27.05 10.60 -34.26
C VAL A 339 28.36 10.60 -33.47
N PRO A 340 28.47 11.37 -32.37
CA PRO A 340 29.66 11.33 -31.54
C PRO A 340 29.77 9.97 -30.82
N THR A 341 30.99 9.47 -30.72
CA THR A 341 31.30 8.23 -29.98
C THR A 341 31.01 8.33 -28.48
N THR A 342 30.88 9.55 -27.96
CA THR A 342 30.42 9.85 -26.61
C THR A 342 29.44 11.01 -26.69
N PHE A 343 28.17 10.76 -26.41
CA PHE A 343 27.16 11.82 -26.38
C PHE A 343 27.37 12.71 -25.15
N LYS A 344 27.84 13.95 -25.35
CA LYS A 344 27.96 14.93 -24.26
C LYS A 344 26.76 15.86 -24.18
N SER A 345 26.29 16.31 -25.34
CA SER A 345 25.20 17.28 -25.43
C SER A 345 24.63 17.31 -26.85
N LEU A 346 23.35 17.69 -26.97
CA LEU A 346 22.73 18.03 -28.24
C LEU A 346 23.49 19.15 -28.99
N ALA A 347 24.25 19.98 -28.27
CA ALA A 347 25.06 21.06 -28.85
C ALA A 347 26.06 20.57 -29.88
N GLU A 348 26.51 19.31 -29.77
CA GLU A 348 27.45 18.73 -30.73
C GLU A 348 26.85 18.65 -32.15
N PHE A 349 25.53 18.52 -32.30
CA PHE A 349 24.86 18.39 -33.62
C PHE A 349 24.50 19.73 -34.27
N VAL A 350 24.37 20.80 -33.49
CA VAL A 350 23.83 22.10 -33.94
C VAL A 350 24.86 23.24 -33.98
N LYS A 351 26.12 22.99 -33.59
CA LYS A 351 27.22 23.96 -33.81
C LYS A 351 27.53 24.11 -35.29
N ALA A 352 27.86 25.34 -35.73
CA ALA A 352 28.05 25.66 -37.14
C ALA A 352 29.04 24.74 -37.89
N ASP A 353 30.12 24.30 -37.23
CA ASP A 353 31.17 23.42 -37.76
C ASP A 353 30.94 21.93 -37.48
N SER A 354 29.75 21.55 -36.98
CA SER A 354 29.47 20.16 -36.62
C SER A 354 29.56 19.23 -37.83
N ILE A 355 30.31 18.14 -37.65
CA ILE A 355 30.35 17.03 -38.61
C ILE A 355 29.25 15.99 -38.33
N TYR A 356 28.48 16.15 -37.25
CA TYR A 356 27.49 15.18 -36.81
C TYR A 356 26.13 15.46 -37.43
N ASN A 357 25.54 14.45 -38.06
CA ASN A 357 24.19 14.48 -38.60
C ASN A 357 23.44 13.22 -38.16
N LEU A 358 22.12 13.32 -38.03
CA LEU A 358 21.30 12.17 -37.71
C LEU A 358 20.01 12.28 -38.50
N THR A 359 19.70 11.23 -39.23
CA THR A 359 18.38 11.02 -39.82
C THR A 359 17.82 9.71 -39.30
N GLY A 360 16.53 9.69 -39.01
CA GLY A 360 15.88 8.46 -38.63
C GLY A 360 14.38 8.57 -38.72
N ASN A 361 13.74 7.43 -38.95
CA ASN A 361 12.31 7.29 -38.97
C ASN A 361 11.93 5.98 -38.27
N PHE A 362 10.77 6.00 -37.63
CA PHE A 362 10.23 4.80 -37.02
C PHE A 362 8.72 4.75 -37.22
N GLU A 363 8.21 3.53 -37.18
CA GLU A 363 6.79 3.22 -37.24
C GLU A 363 6.52 2.01 -36.36
N CYS A 364 5.50 2.12 -35.52
CA CYS A 364 5.12 1.10 -34.56
C CYS A 364 3.60 0.89 -34.62
N ASP A 365 3.17 -0.36 -34.80
CA ASP A 365 1.78 -0.77 -34.59
C ASP A 365 1.54 -0.91 -33.09
N LEU A 366 1.00 0.16 -32.52
CA LEU A 366 0.77 0.26 -31.10
C LEU A 366 -0.33 -0.71 -30.64
N ALA A 367 -1.31 -1.05 -31.49
CA ALA A 367 -2.32 -2.04 -31.13
C ALA A 367 -1.72 -3.44 -30.97
N ALA A 368 -0.81 -3.83 -31.87
CA ALA A 368 -0.07 -5.08 -31.76
C ALA A 368 0.80 -5.14 -30.49
N VAL A 369 1.42 -4.03 -30.10
CA VAL A 369 2.25 -3.96 -28.87
C VAL A 369 1.40 -3.95 -27.60
N LEU A 370 0.37 -3.08 -27.54
CA LEU A 370 -0.47 -2.90 -26.35
C LEU A 370 -1.32 -4.13 -26.03
N SER A 371 -1.78 -4.86 -27.05
CA SER A 371 -2.53 -6.11 -26.85
C SER A 371 -1.68 -7.23 -26.23
N GLN A 372 -0.35 -7.15 -26.35
CA GLN A 372 0.60 -8.11 -25.82
C GLN A 372 1.14 -7.73 -24.44
N MET A 373 1.06 -6.45 -24.07
CA MET A 373 1.62 -5.90 -22.81
C MET A 373 0.63 -5.06 -21.97
N PRO A 374 -0.59 -5.55 -21.68
CA PRO A 374 -1.60 -4.78 -20.96
C PRO A 374 -1.20 -4.49 -19.51
N GLY A 375 -0.58 -5.44 -18.81
CA GLY A 375 -0.18 -5.28 -17.40
C GLY A 375 1.05 -4.40 -17.21
N THR A 376 1.96 -4.41 -18.18
CA THR A 376 3.16 -3.59 -18.22
C THR A 376 2.80 -2.11 -18.37
N ILE A 377 1.81 -1.82 -19.22
CA ILE A 377 1.44 -0.45 -19.63
C ILE A 377 0.30 0.13 -18.78
N GLY A 378 -0.45 -0.72 -18.06
CA GLY A 378 -1.51 -0.28 -17.14
C GLY A 378 -2.83 0.07 -17.84
N LEU A 379 -3.19 -0.70 -18.88
CA LEU A 379 -4.50 -0.56 -19.52
C LEU A 379 -5.62 -0.94 -18.54
N LYS A 380 -6.79 -0.32 -18.68
CA LYS A 380 -7.99 -0.71 -17.91
C LYS A 380 -8.33 -2.17 -18.15
N GLU A 381 -8.80 -2.86 -17.12
CA GLU A 381 -9.25 -4.24 -17.23
C GLU A 381 -10.35 -4.38 -18.30
N GLY A 382 -10.25 -5.40 -19.15
CA GLY A 382 -11.16 -5.60 -20.28
C GLY A 382 -10.92 -4.68 -21.49
N THR A 383 -9.85 -3.86 -21.49
CA THR A 383 -9.46 -3.05 -22.66
C THR A 383 -8.76 -3.90 -23.70
N LYS A 384 -9.22 -3.80 -24.95
CA LYS A 384 -8.56 -4.36 -26.14
C LYS A 384 -8.32 -3.25 -27.14
N VAL A 385 -7.05 -2.87 -27.33
CA VAL A 385 -6.66 -1.93 -28.39
C VAL A 385 -6.72 -2.66 -29.73
N THR A 386 -7.45 -2.10 -30.70
CA THR A 386 -7.69 -2.70 -32.03
C THR A 386 -6.98 -1.96 -33.15
N SER A 387 -6.63 -0.69 -32.94
CA SER A 387 -5.84 0.11 -33.89
C SER A 387 -5.03 1.18 -33.17
N GLY A 388 -3.96 1.63 -33.81
CA GLY A 388 -3.13 2.73 -33.33
C GLY A 388 -1.73 2.64 -33.93
N ARG A 389 -1.27 3.70 -34.59
CA ARG A 389 0.05 3.75 -35.24
C ARG A 389 0.85 4.90 -34.67
N LEU A 390 1.98 4.59 -34.06
CA LEU A 390 2.95 5.57 -33.60
C LEU A 390 4.07 5.65 -34.64
N SER A 391 4.22 6.79 -35.29
CA SER A 391 5.28 7.04 -36.27
C SER A 391 6.02 8.32 -35.96
N GLY A 392 7.27 8.42 -36.36
CA GLY A 392 8.03 9.65 -36.21
C GLY A 392 9.28 9.70 -37.06
N ASN A 393 9.85 10.89 -37.12
CA ASN A 393 11.10 11.17 -37.79
C ASN A 393 11.96 12.10 -36.93
N ILE A 394 13.26 12.05 -37.18
CA ILE A 394 14.25 12.99 -36.67
C ILE A 394 15.26 13.27 -37.77
N GLY A 395 15.72 14.51 -37.86
CA GLY A 395 16.62 14.98 -38.88
C GLY A 395 17.52 16.10 -38.36
N THR A 396 18.70 16.21 -38.95
CA THR A 396 19.56 17.39 -38.83
C THR A 396 19.64 18.09 -40.19
N SER A 397 19.44 19.40 -40.22
CA SER A 397 19.58 20.21 -41.43
C SER A 397 20.34 21.51 -41.16
N THR A 398 20.70 22.24 -42.21
CA THR A 398 21.28 23.59 -42.11
C THR A 398 20.36 24.56 -42.84
N GLU A 399 19.86 25.58 -42.15
CA GLU A 399 18.97 26.60 -42.68
C GLU A 399 19.53 27.99 -42.36
N ALA A 400 19.63 28.88 -43.36
CA ALA A 400 20.23 30.21 -43.22
C ALA A 400 21.63 30.24 -42.54
N GLY A 401 22.43 29.18 -42.72
CA GLY A 401 23.76 29.04 -42.10
C GLY A 401 23.75 28.59 -40.63
N GLN A 402 22.57 28.34 -40.04
CA GLN A 402 22.41 27.74 -38.71
C GLN A 402 22.03 26.26 -38.85
N ARG A 403 22.69 25.39 -38.07
CA ARG A 403 22.29 23.99 -38.00
C ARG A 403 21.12 23.82 -37.04
N GLN A 404 20.20 22.93 -37.40
CA GLN A 404 19.05 22.58 -36.59
C GLN A 404 18.85 21.06 -36.52
N ILE A 405 18.33 20.60 -35.37
CA ILE A 405 17.70 19.29 -35.24
C ILE A 405 16.19 19.52 -35.30
N SER A 406 15.50 18.80 -36.17
CA SER A 406 14.04 18.73 -36.21
C SER A 406 13.58 17.31 -35.95
N GLY A 407 12.45 17.15 -35.28
CA GLY A 407 11.83 15.85 -35.08
C GLY A 407 10.34 15.97 -34.87
N GLN A 408 9.62 14.94 -35.31
CA GLN A 408 8.18 14.83 -35.17
C GLN A 408 7.82 13.41 -34.77
N ALA A 409 6.83 13.26 -33.91
CA ALA A 409 6.15 12.00 -33.65
C ALA A 409 4.64 12.20 -33.72
N THR A 410 3.93 11.18 -34.17
CA THR A 410 2.47 11.19 -34.33
C THR A 410 1.91 9.83 -33.95
N LEU A 411 0.95 9.82 -33.03
CA LEU A 411 0.10 8.70 -32.71
C LEU A 411 -1.26 8.91 -33.37
N ALA A 412 -1.53 8.15 -34.43
CA ALA A 412 -2.76 8.25 -35.20
C ALA A 412 -3.66 7.02 -35.02
N GLY A 413 -4.97 7.23 -35.04
CA GLY A 413 -5.97 6.16 -35.10
C GLY A 413 -5.98 5.22 -33.90
N LEU A 414 -5.64 5.69 -32.70
CA LEU A 414 -5.72 4.89 -31.48
C LEU A 414 -7.19 4.58 -31.16
N ALA A 415 -7.58 3.32 -31.27
CA ALA A 415 -8.93 2.86 -30.97
C ALA A 415 -8.93 1.44 -30.40
N GLY A 416 -10.03 1.06 -29.76
CA GLY A 416 -10.19 -0.22 -29.10
C GLY A 416 -11.59 -0.45 -28.57
N THR A 417 -11.73 -1.44 -27.70
CA THR A 417 -12.96 -1.70 -26.95
C THR A 417 -12.68 -1.89 -25.47
N VAL A 418 -13.62 -1.51 -24.61
CA VAL A 418 -13.59 -1.77 -23.16
C VAL A 418 -14.94 -2.36 -22.77
N GLY A 419 -14.95 -3.60 -22.28
CA GLY A 419 -16.21 -4.29 -21.96
C GLY A 419 -17.18 -4.36 -23.15
N GLY A 420 -16.65 -4.45 -24.38
CA GLY A 420 -17.43 -4.47 -25.63
C GLY A 420 -17.81 -3.10 -26.20
N LYS A 421 -17.64 -1.99 -25.45
CA LYS A 421 -17.91 -0.63 -25.96
C LYS A 421 -16.73 -0.10 -26.75
N GLN A 422 -16.96 0.46 -27.94
CA GLN A 422 -15.92 1.12 -28.73
C GLN A 422 -15.38 2.38 -28.04
N ILE A 423 -14.07 2.54 -28.10
CA ILE A 423 -13.33 3.71 -27.62
C ILE A 423 -12.32 4.13 -28.70
N ALA A 424 -12.11 5.43 -28.87
CA ALA A 424 -11.14 5.96 -29.82
C ALA A 424 -10.70 7.37 -29.39
N LEU A 425 -9.47 7.74 -29.75
CA LEU A 425 -9.08 9.14 -29.75
C LEU A 425 -9.72 9.86 -30.94
N SER A 426 -10.30 11.04 -30.69
CA SER A 426 -10.95 11.84 -31.74
C SER A 426 -9.95 12.45 -32.74
N GLU A 427 -8.75 12.79 -32.28
CA GLU A 427 -7.68 13.37 -33.11
C GLU A 427 -6.33 12.73 -32.77
N PRO A 428 -5.34 12.76 -33.70
CA PRO A 428 -4.00 12.28 -33.43
C PRO A 428 -3.29 13.04 -32.30
N VAL A 429 -2.40 12.36 -31.59
CA VAL A 429 -1.45 13.01 -30.67
C VAL A 429 -0.16 13.28 -31.43
N THR A 430 0.29 14.53 -31.49
CA THR A 430 1.54 14.93 -32.14
C THR A 430 2.52 15.48 -31.12
N ALA A 431 3.80 15.22 -31.34
CA ALA A 431 4.90 15.86 -30.63
C ALA A 431 5.92 16.35 -31.66
N GLU A 432 6.47 17.54 -31.43
CA GLU A 432 7.43 18.16 -32.33
C GLU A 432 8.56 18.82 -31.55
N VAL A 433 9.74 18.82 -32.16
CA VAL A 433 10.92 19.44 -31.56
C VAL A 433 11.77 20.10 -32.66
N GLN A 434 12.23 21.32 -32.38
CA GLN A 434 13.18 22.06 -33.18
C GLN A 434 14.23 22.65 -32.25
N ILE A 435 15.49 22.33 -32.52
CA ILE A 435 16.62 22.69 -31.67
C ILE A 435 17.70 23.34 -32.54
N THR A 436 18.17 24.51 -32.13
CA THR A 436 19.32 25.21 -32.71
C THR A 436 20.37 25.49 -31.63
N SER A 437 21.47 26.13 -32.03
CA SER A 437 22.47 26.68 -31.10
C SER A 437 22.80 28.11 -31.47
N ASP A 438 23.03 28.94 -30.45
CA ASP A 438 23.59 30.27 -30.65
C ASP A 438 25.11 30.24 -30.94
N LYS A 439 25.69 31.41 -31.20
CA LYS A 439 27.14 31.58 -31.43
C LYS A 439 28.01 31.19 -30.23
N ALA A 440 27.44 31.16 -29.02
CA ALA A 440 28.12 30.76 -27.79
C ALA A 440 28.03 29.24 -27.54
N GLY A 441 27.35 28.48 -28.42
CA GLY A 441 27.17 27.03 -28.29
C GLY A 441 26.05 26.63 -27.33
N ILE A 442 25.20 27.58 -26.91
CA ILE A 442 24.05 27.32 -26.05
C ILE A 442 22.91 26.76 -26.89
N ILE A 443 22.38 25.61 -26.46
CA ILE A 443 21.21 25.00 -27.07
C ILE A 443 19.98 25.86 -26.85
N ASN A 444 19.27 26.14 -27.94
CA ASN A 444 17.95 26.73 -27.96
C ASN A 444 16.94 25.70 -28.47
N PHE A 445 15.83 25.57 -27.76
CA PHE A 445 14.63 24.88 -28.18
C PHE A 445 13.73 25.94 -28.80
N ASP A 446 13.79 26.05 -30.12
CA ASP A 446 12.95 27.00 -30.87
C ASP A 446 11.49 26.55 -30.87
N LYS A 447 11.28 25.23 -30.81
CA LYS A 447 9.97 24.61 -30.65
C LYS A 447 10.10 23.30 -29.88
N LEU A 448 9.30 23.10 -28.85
CA LEU A 448 9.06 21.79 -28.24
C LEU A 448 7.58 21.73 -27.90
N GLY A 449 6.81 21.11 -28.79
CA GLY A 449 5.36 21.11 -28.76
C GLY A 449 4.77 19.71 -28.57
N VAL A 450 3.68 19.60 -27.82
CA VAL A 450 2.82 18.42 -27.77
C VAL A 450 1.38 18.88 -27.99
N SER A 451 0.69 18.27 -28.95
CA SER A 451 -0.72 18.51 -29.22
C SER A 451 -1.48 17.20 -29.14
N ALA A 452 -2.56 17.19 -28.36
CA ALA A 452 -3.48 16.08 -28.17
C ALA A 452 -4.91 16.64 -28.15
N PRO A 453 -5.95 15.82 -28.38
CA PRO A 453 -7.35 16.27 -28.33
C PRO A 453 -7.71 17.00 -27.02
N PHE A 454 -7.01 16.68 -25.94
CA PHE A 454 -7.25 17.17 -24.58
C PHE A 454 -6.16 18.09 -24.03
N ALA A 455 -5.03 18.28 -24.73
CA ALA A 455 -3.91 19.07 -24.21
C ALA A 455 -3.06 19.68 -25.31
N LYS A 456 -2.57 20.90 -25.07
CA LYS A 456 -1.55 21.57 -25.86
C LYS A 456 -0.45 22.06 -24.93
N ILE A 457 0.80 21.70 -25.21
CA ILE A 457 1.97 22.11 -24.42
C ILE A 457 2.99 22.67 -25.39
N ASP A 458 3.42 23.90 -25.16
CA ASP A 458 4.45 24.58 -25.94
C ASP A 458 5.60 24.98 -25.02
N CYS A 459 6.82 24.64 -25.41
CA CYS A 459 8.04 24.96 -24.68
C CYS A 459 9.05 25.62 -25.62
N THR A 460 9.68 26.71 -25.19
CA THR A 460 10.72 27.41 -25.94
C THR A 460 11.82 27.92 -25.01
N GLY A 461 12.97 28.33 -25.56
CA GLY A 461 14.05 28.96 -24.80
C GLY A 461 15.33 28.12 -24.79
N SER A 462 16.24 28.41 -23.87
CA SER A 462 17.56 27.77 -23.85
C SER A 462 17.61 26.54 -22.94
N SER A 463 18.62 25.68 -23.14
CA SER A 463 18.95 24.58 -22.21
C SER A 463 19.19 25.01 -20.75
N LYS A 464 19.43 26.30 -20.49
CA LYS A 464 19.56 26.86 -19.13
C LYS A 464 18.27 27.45 -18.58
N LEU A 465 17.36 27.87 -19.45
CA LEU A 465 16.09 28.52 -19.11
C LEU A 465 15.08 28.21 -20.21
N LEU A 466 14.15 27.32 -19.88
CA LEU A 466 13.01 26.97 -20.71
C LEU A 466 11.79 27.72 -20.20
N GLU A 467 11.02 28.28 -21.11
CA GLU A 467 9.68 28.81 -20.86
C GLU A 467 8.68 27.80 -21.40
N TYR A 468 7.58 27.61 -20.69
CA TYR A 468 6.52 26.71 -21.12
C TYR A 468 5.15 27.36 -20.96
N SER A 469 4.22 26.98 -21.82
CA SER A 469 2.79 27.14 -21.66
C SER A 469 2.10 25.79 -21.87
N ALA A 470 1.02 25.55 -21.14
CA ALA A 470 0.24 24.33 -21.19
C ALA A 470 -1.24 24.65 -21.03
N GLU A 471 -2.05 24.07 -21.90
CA GLU A 471 -3.51 24.11 -21.86
C GLU A 471 -4.02 22.68 -21.81
N VAL A 472 -4.87 22.35 -20.85
CA VAL A 472 -5.42 21.01 -20.68
C VAL A 472 -6.92 21.11 -20.44
N ASN A 473 -7.71 20.50 -21.32
CA ASN A 473 -9.13 20.32 -21.12
C ASN A 473 -9.35 19.02 -20.33
N LEU A 474 -9.68 19.14 -19.05
CA LEU A 474 -9.80 18.00 -18.13
C LEU A 474 -10.99 17.10 -18.48
N ALA A 475 -12.07 17.67 -19.05
CA ALA A 475 -13.21 16.88 -19.52
C ALA A 475 -12.82 16.01 -20.72
N LYS A 476 -12.10 16.58 -21.70
CA LYS A 476 -11.55 15.82 -22.82
C LYS A 476 -10.47 14.83 -22.36
N LEU A 477 -9.62 15.18 -21.40
CA LEU A 477 -8.63 14.24 -20.84
C LEU A 477 -9.34 12.99 -20.29
N GLN A 478 -10.44 13.19 -19.57
CA GLN A 478 -11.26 12.10 -19.06
C GLN A 478 -11.97 11.32 -20.18
N SER A 479 -12.56 12.01 -21.15
CA SER A 479 -13.34 11.36 -22.21
C SER A 479 -12.52 10.77 -23.34
N GLU A 480 -11.25 11.18 -23.51
CA GLU A 480 -10.34 10.73 -24.58
C GLU A 480 -9.35 9.71 -24.02
N LEU A 481 -8.46 10.14 -23.12
CA LEU A 481 -7.41 9.30 -22.55
C LEU A 481 -7.94 8.38 -21.44
N GLY A 482 -8.87 8.88 -20.62
CA GLY A 482 -9.51 8.13 -19.55
C GLY A 482 -10.35 6.94 -20.03
N GLN A 483 -10.54 6.77 -21.34
CA GLN A 483 -11.13 5.56 -21.92
C GLN A 483 -10.16 4.37 -21.89
N PHE A 484 -8.86 4.63 -22.05
CA PHE A 484 -7.81 3.61 -22.20
C PHE A 484 -7.12 3.27 -20.87
N ILE A 485 -6.91 4.29 -20.02
CA ILE A 485 -6.17 4.16 -18.76
C ILE A 485 -7.03 4.57 -17.56
N ASP A 486 -6.72 4.01 -16.39
CA ASP A 486 -7.36 4.42 -15.14
C ASP A 486 -6.77 5.75 -14.64
N ILE A 487 -7.63 6.76 -14.53
CA ILE A 487 -7.29 8.11 -14.06
C ILE A 487 -7.91 8.42 -12.68
N GLY A 488 -8.35 7.38 -11.99
CA GLY A 488 -8.84 7.46 -10.61
C GLY A 488 -10.36 7.41 -10.48
N PRO A 489 -10.86 7.46 -9.23
CA PRO A 489 -12.26 7.17 -8.91
C PRO A 489 -13.23 8.33 -9.18
N TYR A 490 -12.73 9.53 -9.48
CA TYR A 490 -13.53 10.73 -9.70
C TYR A 490 -13.57 11.08 -11.19
N LYS A 491 -14.73 11.47 -11.70
CA LYS A 491 -14.82 12.15 -13.00
C LYS A 491 -14.34 13.59 -12.81
N ILE A 492 -13.46 14.04 -13.69
CA ILE A 492 -12.88 15.38 -13.65
C ILE A 492 -13.30 16.15 -14.91
N ALA A 493 -13.68 17.40 -14.75
CA ALA A 493 -13.92 18.35 -15.83
C ALA A 493 -13.38 19.74 -15.45
N GLY A 494 -13.20 20.60 -16.46
CA GLY A 494 -12.63 21.95 -16.30
C GLY A 494 -11.49 22.20 -17.29
N GLU A 495 -10.83 23.33 -17.13
CA GLU A 495 -9.68 23.77 -17.93
C GLU A 495 -8.51 24.08 -17.00
N LEU A 496 -7.32 23.58 -17.33
CA LEU A 496 -6.06 23.93 -16.68
C LEU A 496 -5.22 24.71 -17.68
N LEU A 497 -4.89 25.94 -17.34
CA LEU A 497 -3.90 26.76 -18.02
C LEU A 497 -2.67 26.86 -17.13
N SER A 498 -1.47 26.67 -17.65
CA SER A 498 -0.25 26.87 -16.89
C SER A 498 0.84 27.49 -17.74
N GLU A 499 1.61 28.38 -17.15
CA GLU A 499 2.78 28.98 -17.76
C GLU A 499 3.91 29.06 -16.73
N GLY A 500 5.14 29.05 -17.18
CA GLY A 500 6.27 29.17 -16.27
C GLY A 500 7.61 29.04 -16.93
N LYS A 501 8.63 29.04 -16.08
CA LYS A 501 10.03 28.92 -16.48
C LYS A 501 10.70 27.82 -15.67
N VAL A 502 11.49 27.00 -16.35
CA VAL A 502 12.35 25.98 -15.75
C VAL A 502 13.79 26.37 -16.04
N SER A 503 14.58 26.63 -15.00
CA SER A 503 16.02 26.87 -15.12
C SER A 503 16.80 25.65 -14.66
N SER A 504 17.79 25.25 -15.45
CA SER A 504 18.66 24.12 -15.16
C SER A 504 20.10 24.59 -15.01
N GLY A 505 20.63 24.50 -13.78
CA GLY A 505 22.05 24.63 -13.46
C GLY A 505 22.72 23.27 -13.26
N LYS A 506 24.01 23.28 -12.90
CA LYS A 506 24.82 22.06 -12.73
C LYS A 506 24.23 21.12 -11.66
N ASP A 507 23.88 21.68 -10.50
CA ASP A 507 23.45 20.89 -9.32
C ASP A 507 22.02 21.26 -8.85
N LYS A 508 21.42 22.28 -9.47
CA LYS A 508 20.12 22.85 -9.11
C LYS A 508 19.22 22.97 -10.32
N ILE A 509 17.97 22.53 -10.21
CA ILE A 509 16.89 22.86 -11.14
C ILE A 509 15.86 23.68 -10.40
N THR A 510 15.41 24.79 -10.97
CA THR A 510 14.32 25.60 -10.41
C THR A 510 13.18 25.69 -11.40
N ALA A 511 11.95 25.70 -10.89
CA ALA A 511 10.75 25.98 -11.65
C ALA A 511 9.95 27.09 -10.97
N VAL A 512 9.57 28.10 -11.73
CA VAL A 512 8.73 29.21 -11.28
C VAL A 512 7.59 29.37 -12.28
N GLY A 513 6.35 29.40 -11.83
CA GLY A 513 5.22 29.46 -12.74
C GLY A 513 3.91 29.76 -12.05
N SER A 514 2.87 29.85 -12.88
CA SER A 514 1.49 30.01 -12.48
C SER A 514 0.62 28.97 -13.19
N SER A 515 -0.49 28.63 -12.57
CA SER A 515 -1.53 27.80 -13.15
C SER A 515 -2.89 28.36 -12.76
N VAL A 516 -3.82 28.39 -13.71
CA VAL A 516 -5.22 28.74 -13.48
C VAL A 516 -6.06 27.52 -13.82
N VAL A 517 -6.83 27.06 -12.86
CA VAL A 517 -7.86 26.04 -13.09
C VAL A 517 -9.20 26.74 -13.16
N LYS A 518 -9.96 26.55 -14.25
CA LYS A 518 -11.31 27.09 -14.43
C LYS A 518 -12.34 25.98 -14.42
N GLU A 519 -13.49 26.24 -13.80
CA GLU A 519 -14.65 25.36 -13.77
C GLU A 519 -14.28 23.90 -13.40
N LEU A 520 -13.40 23.74 -12.41
CA LEU A 520 -13.01 22.41 -11.94
C LEU A 520 -14.23 21.74 -11.33
N ARG A 521 -14.69 20.66 -11.96
CA ARG A 521 -15.78 19.83 -11.45
C ARG A 521 -15.25 18.45 -11.15
N LEU A 522 -15.46 18.02 -9.91
CA LEU A 522 -15.18 16.67 -9.47
C LEU A 522 -16.51 15.96 -9.19
N THR A 523 -16.66 14.74 -9.67
CA THR A 523 -17.86 13.92 -9.45
C THR A 523 -17.47 12.52 -9.01
N SER A 524 -17.94 12.10 -7.84
CA SER A 524 -17.73 10.75 -7.30
C SER A 524 -18.65 9.73 -7.96
N LYS A 525 -18.41 8.44 -7.69
CA LYS A 525 -19.25 7.34 -8.19
C LYS A 525 -20.70 7.41 -7.72
N ASP A 526 -20.96 7.94 -6.53
CA ASP A 526 -22.30 8.08 -5.94
C ASP A 526 -23.04 9.36 -6.39
N GLY A 527 -22.47 10.11 -7.34
CA GLY A 527 -23.08 11.32 -7.91
C GLY A 527 -22.86 12.60 -7.10
N THR A 528 -22.08 12.56 -6.02
CA THR A 528 -21.68 13.78 -5.28
C THR A 528 -20.80 14.66 -6.17
N ILE A 529 -21.07 15.96 -6.20
CA ILE A 529 -20.37 16.93 -7.06
C ILE A 529 -19.76 18.04 -6.21
N ALA A 530 -18.51 18.40 -6.50
CA ALA A 530 -17.87 19.61 -6.00
C ALA A 530 -17.35 20.46 -7.18
N ILE A 531 -17.52 21.78 -7.10
CA ILE A 531 -17.18 22.73 -8.16
C ILE A 531 -16.29 23.83 -7.59
N GLU A 532 -15.16 24.08 -8.25
CA GLU A 532 -14.31 25.25 -8.03
C GLU A 532 -14.29 26.09 -9.31
N PRO A 533 -14.96 27.26 -9.33
CA PRO A 533 -15.07 28.10 -10.53
C PRO A 533 -13.71 28.59 -11.03
N LYS A 534 -12.81 28.96 -10.11
CA LYS A 534 -11.48 29.43 -10.48
C LYS A 534 -10.48 29.25 -9.32
N ALA A 535 -9.41 28.51 -9.58
CA ALA A 535 -8.25 28.43 -8.70
C ALA A 535 -7.00 28.99 -9.38
N ASP A 536 -6.37 29.98 -8.75
CA ASP A 536 -5.08 30.56 -9.14
C ASP A 536 -3.97 29.97 -8.28
N ILE A 537 -3.00 29.30 -8.89
CA ILE A 537 -1.86 28.65 -8.25
C ILE A 537 -0.58 29.31 -8.74
N ALA A 538 0.27 29.80 -7.84
CA ALA A 538 1.60 30.29 -8.18
C ALA A 538 2.65 29.53 -7.37
N PHE A 539 3.80 29.22 -7.97
CA PHE A 539 4.83 28.44 -7.31
C PHE A 539 6.24 28.86 -7.72
N ALA A 540 7.18 28.64 -6.80
CA ALA A 540 8.61 28.68 -7.03
C ALA A 540 9.25 27.53 -6.24
N VAL A 541 9.83 26.57 -6.95
CA VAL A 541 10.42 25.35 -6.39
C VAL A 541 11.81 25.10 -6.95
N GLY A 542 12.67 24.44 -6.18
CA GLY A 542 14.05 24.17 -6.55
C GLY A 542 14.54 22.81 -6.05
N ILE A 543 14.99 21.96 -6.96
CA ILE A 543 15.57 20.65 -6.67
C ILE A 543 17.10 20.77 -6.63
N GLU A 544 17.70 20.41 -5.50
CA GLU A 544 19.15 20.23 -5.32
C GLU A 544 19.47 18.73 -5.38
N ARG A 545 19.84 18.25 -6.56
CA ARG A 545 19.96 16.80 -6.87
C ARG A 545 20.97 16.10 -5.99
N ASP A 546 22.15 16.70 -5.82
CA ASP A 546 23.26 16.13 -5.05
C ASP A 546 22.97 16.01 -3.56
N LYS A 547 21.99 16.77 -3.06
CA LYS A 547 21.59 16.75 -1.66
C LYS A 547 20.31 15.95 -1.41
N GLY A 548 19.59 15.57 -2.47
CA GLY A 548 18.27 14.93 -2.36
C GLY A 548 17.24 15.83 -1.69
N ILE A 549 17.19 17.11 -2.07
CA ILE A 549 16.32 18.12 -1.41
C ILE A 549 15.50 18.88 -2.45
N LEU A 550 14.20 18.98 -2.22
CA LEU A 550 13.28 19.89 -2.88
C LEU A 550 13.02 21.08 -1.95
N ASN A 551 13.50 22.25 -2.34
CA ASN A 551 13.16 23.51 -1.70
C ASN A 551 11.89 24.08 -2.36
N VAL A 552 11.01 24.65 -1.54
CA VAL A 552 9.84 25.38 -2.00
C VAL A 552 9.99 26.79 -1.46
N ASP A 553 10.34 27.74 -2.35
CA ASP A 553 10.42 29.15 -1.97
C ASP A 553 9.00 29.64 -1.64
N PHE A 554 8.04 29.34 -2.51
CA PHE A 554 6.62 29.44 -2.20
C PHE A 554 5.73 28.53 -3.08
N ILE A 555 4.57 28.17 -2.55
CA ILE A 555 3.38 27.76 -3.32
C ILE A 555 2.21 28.57 -2.75
N LYS A 556 1.44 29.23 -3.60
CA LYS A 556 0.25 29.99 -3.20
C LYS A 556 -0.91 29.55 -4.07
N ALA A 557 -1.90 28.89 -3.48
CA ALA A 557 -3.15 28.52 -4.14
C ALA A 557 -4.28 29.40 -3.60
N ASN A 558 -5.01 30.06 -4.48
CA ASN A 558 -6.21 30.85 -4.15
C ASN A 558 -7.37 30.23 -4.93
N ALA A 559 -8.37 29.73 -4.22
CA ALA A 559 -9.59 29.15 -4.76
C ALA A 559 -10.80 29.90 -4.20
N SER A 560 -12.00 29.65 -4.72
CA SER A 560 -13.24 30.26 -4.23
C SER A 560 -13.48 30.01 -2.74
N PHE A 561 -13.06 28.85 -2.23
CA PHE A 561 -13.15 28.46 -0.83
C PHE A 561 -12.01 28.98 0.05
N GLY A 562 -11.00 29.67 -0.49
CA GLY A 562 -9.95 30.29 0.31
C GLY A 562 -8.53 30.17 -0.25
N GLN A 563 -7.54 30.39 0.61
CA GLN A 563 -6.12 30.46 0.27
C GLN A 563 -5.31 29.44 1.07
N VAL A 564 -4.37 28.78 0.40
CA VAL A 564 -3.35 27.92 1.00
C VAL A 564 -1.98 28.38 0.53
N GLY A 565 -1.09 28.64 1.47
CA GLY A 565 0.28 29.08 1.25
C GLY A 565 1.29 28.10 1.83
N ILE A 566 2.36 27.85 1.10
CA ILE A 566 3.58 27.21 1.59
C ILE A 566 4.70 28.19 1.32
N LYS A 567 5.60 28.40 2.29
CA LYS A 567 6.76 29.28 2.12
C LYS A 567 7.97 28.70 2.81
N ASP A 568 9.14 28.82 2.19
CA ASP A 568 10.43 28.40 2.73
C ASP A 568 10.45 26.94 3.22
N ALA A 569 9.85 26.02 2.44
CA ALA A 569 9.79 24.61 2.78
C ALA A 569 10.98 23.82 2.22
N VAL A 570 11.35 22.76 2.93
CA VAL A 570 12.45 21.84 2.61
C VAL A 570 11.91 20.43 2.70
N LEU A 571 11.86 19.74 1.56
CA LEU A 571 11.33 18.39 1.41
C LEU A 571 12.47 17.45 1.00
N PRO A 572 12.93 16.55 1.87
CA PRO A 572 13.92 15.54 1.51
C PRO A 572 13.32 14.50 0.56
N PHE A 573 14.07 14.11 -0.48
CA PHE A 573 13.73 13.00 -1.36
C PHE A 573 14.95 12.08 -1.56
N GLY A 574 14.70 10.78 -1.62
CA GLY A 574 15.75 9.77 -1.69
C GLY A 574 16.31 9.37 -0.31
N LYS A 575 16.96 8.21 -0.25
CA LYS A 575 17.40 7.57 1.00
C LYS A 575 18.60 8.24 1.69
N GLU A 576 19.32 9.10 0.97
CA GLU A 576 20.54 9.77 1.46
C GLU A 576 20.32 11.24 1.85
N ALA A 577 19.06 11.71 1.92
CA ALA A 577 18.75 13.10 2.19
C ALA A 577 19.28 13.52 3.59
N LYS A 578 20.15 14.53 3.61
CA LYS A 578 20.86 14.99 4.82
C LYS A 578 20.08 15.96 5.70
N LYS A 579 18.97 16.51 5.20
CA LYS A 579 18.14 17.48 5.92
C LYS A 579 16.80 16.87 6.33
N ASN A 580 16.35 17.27 7.51
CA ASN A 580 15.00 17.01 7.99
C ASN A 580 13.97 17.80 7.17
N MET A 581 12.77 17.24 7.06
CA MET A 581 11.65 17.93 6.43
C MET A 581 11.20 19.12 7.27
N ARG A 582 10.86 20.21 6.61
CA ARG A 582 10.22 21.39 7.19
C ARG A 582 9.23 21.94 6.18
N LEU A 583 7.95 21.97 6.53
CA LEU A 583 6.85 22.38 5.67
C LEU A 583 5.92 23.30 6.46
N PRO A 584 6.18 24.63 6.44
CA PRO A 584 5.26 25.64 6.96
C PRO A 584 4.10 25.81 5.97
N VAL A 585 2.88 25.74 6.47
CA VAL A 585 1.63 25.89 5.71
C VAL A 585 0.79 26.97 6.36
N SER A 586 0.35 27.96 5.59
CA SER A 586 -0.65 28.95 6.00
C SER A 586 -1.97 28.69 5.28
N VAL A 587 -3.07 28.85 5.99
CA VAL A 587 -4.39 28.47 5.51
C VAL A 587 -5.39 29.55 5.89
N LYS A 588 -6.22 29.98 4.94
CA LYS A 588 -7.39 30.84 5.17
C LYS A 588 -8.57 30.31 4.36
N LEU A 589 -9.57 29.71 5.00
CA LEU A 589 -10.64 28.97 4.32
C LEU A 589 -12.03 29.46 4.73
N ASP A 590 -12.98 29.42 3.80
CA ASP A 590 -14.41 29.52 4.02
C ASP A 590 -14.99 28.11 4.07
N LEU A 591 -15.48 27.70 5.23
CA LEU A 591 -15.96 26.35 5.48
C LEU A 591 -17.22 26.00 4.68
N GLN A 592 -18.07 26.98 4.41
CA GLN A 592 -19.31 26.76 3.65
C GLN A 592 -18.99 26.45 2.19
N LYS A 593 -18.02 27.17 1.62
CA LYS A 593 -17.54 26.93 0.26
C LYS A 593 -16.69 25.65 0.14
N LEU A 594 -15.99 25.27 1.21
CA LEU A 594 -15.23 24.02 1.26
C LEU A 594 -16.11 22.77 1.43
N GLN A 595 -17.31 22.93 2.00
CA GLN A 595 -18.22 21.84 2.35
C GLN A 595 -18.44 20.82 1.21
N PRO A 596 -18.73 21.21 -0.06
CA PRO A 596 -18.94 20.24 -1.13
C PRO A 596 -17.74 19.32 -1.37
N PHE A 597 -16.52 19.84 -1.22
CA PHE A 597 -15.30 19.03 -1.32
C PHE A 597 -15.14 18.09 -0.13
N ALA A 598 -15.42 18.55 1.08
CA ALA A 598 -15.37 17.71 2.28
C ALA A 598 -16.36 16.53 2.20
N VAL A 599 -17.57 16.77 1.70
CA VAL A 599 -18.57 15.72 1.46
C VAL A 599 -18.11 14.77 0.35
N LEU A 600 -17.58 15.30 -0.77
CA LEU A 600 -17.07 14.50 -1.88
C LEU A 600 -15.95 13.52 -1.47
N PHE A 601 -15.04 13.97 -0.61
CA PHE A 601 -13.93 13.16 -0.10
C PHE A 601 -14.29 12.31 1.13
N GLY A 602 -15.55 12.31 1.55
CA GLY A 602 -16.05 11.52 2.68
C GLY A 602 -15.56 11.98 4.05
N THR A 603 -15.06 13.21 4.16
CA THR A 603 -14.60 13.78 5.44
C THR A 603 -15.74 14.43 6.24
N LEU A 604 -16.87 14.73 5.59
CA LEU A 604 -18.07 15.31 6.18
C LEU A 604 -19.32 14.53 5.72
N SER A 605 -20.32 14.37 6.59
CA SER A 605 -21.62 13.78 6.19
C SER A 605 -22.41 14.72 5.28
N LYS A 606 -23.33 14.17 4.48
CA LYS A 606 -24.19 14.94 3.57
C LYS A 606 -25.21 15.83 4.30
N GLU A 607 -25.58 15.46 5.52
CA GLU A 607 -26.59 16.16 6.33
C GLU A 607 -26.01 17.33 7.13
N MET A 608 -24.71 17.30 7.43
CA MET A 608 -24.04 18.32 8.20
C MET A 608 -23.74 19.55 7.33
N GLN A 609 -24.29 20.69 7.73
CA GLN A 609 -23.93 21.99 7.19
C GLN A 609 -22.85 22.64 8.06
N LEU A 610 -21.81 23.18 7.41
CA LEU A 610 -20.67 23.78 8.08
C LEU A 610 -20.42 25.17 7.49
N ALA A 611 -20.32 26.19 8.33
CA ALA A 611 -19.95 27.54 7.92
C ALA A 611 -18.99 28.19 8.91
N GLY A 612 -18.34 29.26 8.46
CA GLY A 612 -17.32 30.00 9.22
C GLY A 612 -16.03 30.18 8.42
N THR A 613 -15.13 31.01 8.95
CA THR A 613 -13.83 31.28 8.31
C THR A 613 -12.71 30.77 9.20
N VAL A 614 -11.87 29.88 8.66
CA VAL A 614 -10.68 29.34 9.33
C VAL A 614 -9.46 30.13 8.90
N GLU A 615 -8.58 30.45 9.84
CA GLU A 615 -7.23 30.95 9.60
C GLU A 615 -6.26 30.12 10.45
N SER A 616 -5.18 29.60 9.87
CA SER A 616 -4.23 28.73 10.59
C SER A 616 -2.82 28.83 10.02
N SER A 617 -1.82 28.71 10.90
CA SER A 617 -0.44 28.39 10.53
C SER A 617 -0.04 27.04 11.11
N ILE A 618 0.37 26.12 10.25
CA ILE A 618 0.72 24.74 10.57
C ILE A 618 2.18 24.52 10.18
N LEU A 619 2.98 23.92 11.06
CA LEU A 619 4.33 23.49 10.75
C LEU A 619 4.39 21.97 10.80
N ILE A 620 4.69 21.36 9.66
CA ILE A 620 4.99 19.94 9.54
C ILE A 620 6.50 19.79 9.47
N SER A 621 7.09 18.96 10.33
CA SER A 621 8.53 18.70 10.34
C SER A 621 8.81 17.21 10.52
N SER A 622 9.97 16.74 10.06
CA SER A 622 10.39 15.37 10.33
C SER A 622 11.67 15.30 11.16
N LYS A 623 11.82 14.22 11.93
CA LYS A 623 13.06 13.82 12.58
C LYS A 623 13.18 12.31 12.47
N LYS A 624 14.10 11.83 11.63
CA LYS A 624 14.18 10.41 11.23
C LYS A 624 12.82 9.95 10.66
N ASP A 625 12.25 8.87 11.21
CA ASP A 625 10.98 8.27 10.78
C ASP A 625 9.74 8.88 11.47
N SER A 626 9.92 9.96 12.25
CA SER A 626 8.84 10.62 12.97
C SER A 626 8.50 11.98 12.35
N TYR A 627 7.20 12.28 12.27
CA TYR A 627 6.63 13.53 11.75
C TYR A 627 5.96 14.28 12.88
N ARG A 628 6.29 15.56 13.05
CA ARG A 628 5.65 16.45 14.02
C ARG A 628 4.83 17.51 13.28
N ILE A 629 3.56 17.62 13.63
CA ILE A 629 2.58 18.55 13.08
C ILE A 629 2.14 19.46 14.22
N VAL A 630 2.43 20.76 14.11
CA VAL A 630 2.13 21.72 15.18
C VAL A 630 1.40 22.94 14.65
N THR A 631 0.45 23.45 15.43
CA THR A 631 -0.16 24.77 15.26
C THR A 631 -0.50 25.34 16.64
N ASP A 632 -0.28 26.64 16.81
CA ASP A 632 -0.67 27.44 17.97
C ASP A 632 -1.67 28.55 17.63
N SER A 633 -2.04 28.65 16.35
CA SER A 633 -2.64 29.84 15.75
C SER A 633 -3.78 29.48 14.80
N THR A 634 -4.54 28.42 15.10
CA THR A 634 -5.77 28.12 14.37
C THR A 634 -6.93 28.89 14.99
N HIS A 635 -7.57 29.77 14.21
CA HIS A 635 -8.72 30.55 14.62
C HIS A 635 -9.87 30.32 13.63
N ILE A 636 -11.07 30.08 14.16
CA ILE A 636 -12.29 29.94 13.38
C ILE A 636 -13.24 31.04 13.82
N LYS A 637 -13.65 31.90 12.88
CA LYS A 637 -14.63 32.97 13.11
C LYS A 637 -16.00 32.52 12.62
N ASN A 638 -17.03 32.81 13.40
CA ASN A 638 -18.44 32.52 13.09
C ASN A 638 -18.65 31.05 12.69
N LEU A 639 -18.07 30.11 13.45
CA LEU A 639 -18.30 28.69 13.25
C LEU A 639 -19.79 28.41 13.43
N LYS A 640 -20.40 27.79 12.43
CA LYS A 640 -21.78 27.31 12.49
C LYS A 640 -21.82 25.86 12.03
N VAL A 641 -22.38 24.99 12.85
CA VAL A 641 -22.68 23.60 12.53
C VAL A 641 -24.18 23.42 12.63
N SER A 642 -24.82 22.89 11.59
CA SER A 642 -26.26 22.63 11.59
C SER A 642 -26.61 21.30 10.95
N TYR A 643 -27.72 20.74 11.42
CA TYR A 643 -28.39 19.56 10.88
C TYR A 643 -29.85 19.93 10.53
N PRO A 644 -30.52 19.21 9.61
CA PRO A 644 -31.91 19.48 9.25
C PRO A 644 -32.84 19.48 10.46
N GLU A 645 -33.74 20.46 10.54
CA GLU A 645 -34.75 20.61 11.61
C GLU A 645 -34.19 20.81 13.04
N LYS A 646 -32.87 21.00 13.17
CA LYS A 646 -32.20 21.15 14.47
C LYS A 646 -31.68 22.56 14.68
N LYS A 647 -31.48 22.93 15.95
CA LYS A 647 -30.91 24.23 16.31
C LYS A 647 -29.41 24.25 15.95
N PRO A 648 -28.93 25.27 15.21
CA PRO A 648 -27.52 25.36 14.85
C PRO A 648 -26.63 25.57 16.08
N PHE A 649 -25.48 24.91 16.11
CA PHE A 649 -24.39 25.22 17.02
C PHE A 649 -23.57 26.37 16.44
N GLU A 650 -23.53 27.51 17.13
CA GLU A 650 -22.86 28.72 16.67
C GLU A 650 -21.79 29.20 17.66
N GLN A 651 -20.58 29.46 17.18
CA GLN A 651 -19.48 30.03 17.97
C GLN A 651 -18.89 31.22 17.23
N LYS A 652 -18.91 32.40 17.88
CA LYS A 652 -18.31 33.63 17.32
C LYS A 652 -16.83 33.47 17.02
N GLN A 653 -16.12 32.78 17.91
CA GLN A 653 -14.70 32.51 17.78
C GLN A 653 -14.35 31.17 18.43
N VAL A 654 -13.55 30.37 17.73
CA VAL A 654 -12.92 29.17 18.26
C VAL A 654 -11.42 29.28 18.00
N SER A 655 -10.60 28.95 18.98
CA SER A 655 -9.15 28.83 18.80
C SER A 655 -8.71 27.41 19.10
N VAL A 656 -7.85 26.85 18.26
CA VAL A 656 -7.32 25.49 18.39
C VAL A 656 -5.80 25.55 18.32
N ALA A 657 -5.15 24.84 19.23
CA ALA A 657 -3.71 24.60 19.19
C ALA A 657 -3.46 23.10 19.40
N PHE A 658 -2.60 22.52 18.57
CA PHE A 658 -2.22 21.11 18.72
C PHE A 658 -0.75 20.86 18.39
N ASP A 659 -0.18 19.82 19.00
CA ASP A 659 1.16 19.30 18.74
C ASP A 659 1.07 17.77 18.67
N VAL A 660 1.18 17.24 17.46
CA VAL A 660 1.00 15.83 17.15
C VAL A 660 2.27 15.26 16.58
N GLU A 661 2.71 14.12 17.09
CA GLU A 661 3.81 13.33 16.57
C GLU A 661 3.29 12.00 16.00
N VAL A 662 3.69 11.67 14.78
CA VAL A 662 3.30 10.46 14.07
C VAL A 662 4.56 9.71 13.65
N ASN A 663 4.69 8.45 14.05
CA ASN A 663 5.76 7.55 13.62
C ASN A 663 5.14 6.37 12.85
N PRO A 664 5.12 6.42 11.50
CA PRO A 664 4.55 5.34 10.69
C PRO A 664 5.28 4.00 10.85
N ALA A 665 6.59 4.00 11.06
CA ALA A 665 7.37 2.77 11.24
C ALA A 665 6.97 2.03 12.52
N GLN A 666 6.62 2.77 13.57
CA GLN A 666 6.11 2.23 14.83
C GLN A 666 4.58 2.17 14.88
N LYS A 667 3.88 2.58 13.80
CA LYS A 667 2.42 2.77 13.78
C LYS A 667 1.92 3.51 15.04
N ALA A 668 2.65 4.57 15.41
CA ALA A 668 2.44 5.30 16.65
C ALA A 668 1.99 6.74 16.38
N VAL A 669 1.09 7.23 17.23
CA VAL A 669 0.59 8.61 17.23
C VAL A 669 0.65 9.12 18.67
N ALA A 670 1.20 10.31 18.89
CA ALA A 670 1.24 10.97 20.19
C ALA A 670 0.80 12.43 20.03
N VAL A 671 -0.35 12.75 20.60
CA VAL A 671 -0.82 14.13 20.76
C VAL A 671 -0.27 14.65 22.09
N ARG A 672 0.74 15.49 22.00
CA ARG A 672 1.44 16.12 23.14
C ARG A 672 0.70 17.33 23.67
N LYS A 673 -0.12 17.95 22.80
CA LYS A 673 -0.93 19.12 23.15
C LYS A 673 -2.18 19.10 22.27
N LEU A 674 -3.33 19.26 22.90
CA LEU A 674 -4.59 19.65 22.28
C LEU A 674 -5.22 20.69 23.20
N GLN A 675 -5.40 21.90 22.69
CA GLN A 675 -6.10 22.98 23.35
C GLN A 675 -7.17 23.51 22.42
N LEU A 676 -8.35 23.73 22.98
CA LEU A 676 -9.49 24.31 22.28
C LEU A 676 -10.07 25.38 23.19
N THR A 677 -10.32 26.56 22.66
CA THR A 677 -10.97 27.64 23.39
C THR A 677 -12.12 28.18 22.55
N SER A 678 -13.34 27.97 23.01
CA SER A 678 -14.55 28.61 22.51
C SER A 678 -15.38 29.16 23.69
N PRO A 679 -16.37 30.04 23.45
CA PRO A 679 -17.28 30.52 24.48
C PRO A 679 -17.92 29.43 25.35
N GLN A 680 -18.36 28.32 24.76
CA GLN A 680 -19.12 27.28 25.47
C GLN A 680 -18.37 25.95 25.62
N ILE A 681 -17.21 25.77 24.98
CA ILE A 681 -16.40 24.54 25.06
C ILE A 681 -14.92 24.94 25.17
N LYS A 682 -14.23 24.43 26.18
CA LYS A 682 -12.80 24.60 26.37
C LYS A 682 -12.15 23.26 26.65
N ILE A 683 -11.02 23.00 26.01
CA ILE A 683 -10.08 21.93 26.34
C ILE A 683 -8.81 22.63 26.80
N ASN A 684 -8.57 22.63 28.11
CA ASN A 684 -7.43 23.28 28.72
C ASN A 684 -6.14 22.47 28.47
N LYS A 685 -6.26 21.15 28.54
CA LYS A 685 -5.17 20.20 28.35
C LYS A 685 -5.70 18.88 27.78
N GLY A 686 -5.28 18.52 26.58
CA GLY A 686 -5.53 17.21 25.99
C GLY A 686 -4.22 16.55 25.57
N GLU A 687 -4.00 15.32 26.02
CA GLU A 687 -2.85 14.50 25.66
C GLU A 687 -3.32 13.07 25.41
N PHE A 688 -2.90 12.45 24.31
CA PHE A 688 -3.15 11.02 24.09
C PHE A 688 -2.05 10.38 23.26
N SER A 689 -1.86 9.08 23.44
CA SER A 689 -0.89 8.30 22.69
C SER A 689 -1.47 6.95 22.30
N GLN A 690 -1.21 6.55 21.07
CA GLN A 690 -1.47 5.24 20.52
C GLN A 690 -0.16 4.67 19.99
N VAL A 691 0.15 3.42 20.31
CA VAL A 691 1.28 2.69 19.72
C VAL A 691 0.85 1.27 19.40
N ASN A 692 1.20 0.79 18.21
CA ASN A 692 1.05 -0.62 17.86
C ASN A 692 2.41 -1.31 18.01
N LYS A 693 2.51 -2.19 19.00
CA LYS A 693 3.73 -2.97 19.30
C LYS A 693 3.35 -4.44 19.40
N ASP A 694 4.09 -5.29 18.69
CA ASP A 694 3.93 -6.75 18.75
C ASP A 694 2.49 -7.24 18.46
N GLY A 695 1.78 -6.57 17.54
CA GLY A 695 0.41 -6.92 17.15
C GLY A 695 -0.68 -6.42 18.13
N LYS A 696 -0.32 -5.64 19.15
CA LYS A 696 -1.25 -5.02 20.10
C LYS A 696 -1.21 -3.51 20.00
N ILE A 697 -2.39 -2.89 20.04
CA ILE A 697 -2.54 -1.45 20.16
C ILE A 697 -2.66 -1.09 21.63
N LYS A 698 -1.75 -0.23 22.11
CA LYS A 698 -1.85 0.43 23.41
C LYS A 698 -2.30 1.87 23.19
N LEU A 699 -3.46 2.22 23.74
CA LEU A 699 -4.07 3.54 23.70
C LEU A 699 -4.16 4.09 25.12
N GLN A 700 -3.79 5.35 25.32
CA GLN A 700 -3.97 6.04 26.60
C GLN A 700 -4.12 7.54 26.38
N GLY A 701 -4.85 8.22 27.26
CA GLY A 701 -4.99 9.68 27.18
C GLY A 701 -5.64 10.29 28.39
N ARG A 702 -5.52 11.61 28.48
CA ARG A 702 -6.14 12.46 29.49
C ARG A 702 -6.59 13.77 28.87
N VAL A 703 -7.80 14.20 29.21
CA VAL A 703 -8.40 15.44 28.76
C VAL A 703 -8.97 16.19 29.95
N GLU A 704 -8.65 17.47 30.05
CA GLU A 704 -9.23 18.43 30.99
C GLU A 704 -10.06 19.43 30.21
N CYS A 705 -11.38 19.38 30.38
CA CYS A 705 -12.33 20.16 29.60
C CYS A 705 -13.34 20.90 30.48
N GLU A 706 -13.82 22.03 29.96
CA GLU A 706 -14.93 22.80 30.48
C GLU A 706 -15.96 22.95 29.37
N TYR A 707 -17.23 22.67 29.62
CA TYR A 707 -18.24 22.69 28.56
C TYR A 707 -19.63 22.99 29.09
N ASP A 708 -20.46 23.57 28.24
CA ASP A 708 -21.90 23.72 28.45
C ASP A 708 -22.65 22.60 27.74
N TRP A 709 -23.52 21.88 28.44
CA TRP A 709 -24.32 20.81 27.83
C TRP A 709 -25.20 21.29 26.69
N SER A 710 -25.70 22.53 26.72
CA SER A 710 -26.47 23.08 25.61
C SER A 710 -25.65 23.19 24.32
N ALA A 711 -24.34 23.44 24.45
CA ALA A 711 -23.40 23.47 23.33
C ALA A 711 -22.98 22.07 22.88
N VAL A 712 -22.65 21.19 23.82
CA VAL A 712 -22.26 19.81 23.51
C VAL A 712 -23.40 19.05 22.84
N SER A 713 -24.63 19.22 23.35
CA SER A 713 -25.81 18.55 22.79
C SER A 713 -26.09 18.99 21.36
N ALA A 714 -25.86 20.25 21.01
CA ALA A 714 -26.03 20.74 19.64
C ALA A 714 -25.00 20.16 18.65
N VAL A 715 -23.80 19.80 19.11
CA VAL A 715 -22.76 19.18 18.27
C VAL A 715 -22.86 17.66 18.23
N ALA A 716 -23.26 17.05 19.36
CA ALA A 716 -23.36 15.61 19.54
C ALA A 716 -24.78 15.06 19.28
N GLU A 717 -25.70 15.89 18.78
CA GLU A 717 -27.11 15.55 18.60
C GLU A 717 -27.37 14.22 17.87
N PRO A 718 -26.64 13.86 16.78
CA PRO A 718 -26.84 12.57 16.11
C PRO A 718 -26.57 11.34 16.99
N TYR A 719 -25.89 11.53 18.12
CA TYR A 719 -25.51 10.48 19.06
C TYR A 719 -26.33 10.52 20.36
N LEU A 720 -27.25 11.47 20.51
CA LEU A 720 -28.10 11.61 21.68
C LEU A 720 -29.52 11.08 21.38
N PRO A 721 -30.21 10.49 22.37
CA PRO A 721 -31.61 10.12 22.22
C PRO A 721 -32.49 11.31 21.81
N GLU A 722 -33.43 11.08 20.91
CA GLU A 722 -34.35 12.12 20.46
C GLU A 722 -35.17 12.69 21.63
N GLY A 723 -35.22 14.01 21.73
CA GLY A 723 -35.95 14.71 22.80
C GLY A 723 -35.19 14.81 24.13
N LEU A 724 -33.94 14.35 24.21
CA LEU A 724 -33.09 14.57 25.37
C LEU A 724 -32.57 16.03 25.39
N ILE A 725 -32.86 16.74 26.46
CA ILE A 725 -32.34 18.09 26.71
C ILE A 725 -31.43 18.02 27.93
N LEU A 726 -30.18 18.47 27.77
CA LEU A 726 -29.19 18.57 28.84
C LEU A 726 -28.76 20.03 29.02
N GLU A 727 -28.69 20.48 30.28
CA GLU A 727 -28.25 21.82 30.65
C GLU A 727 -27.22 21.77 31.78
N GLY A 728 -26.34 22.77 31.79
CA GLY A 728 -25.37 22.99 32.85
C GLY A 728 -23.94 23.07 32.33
N GLN A 729 -23.13 23.88 33.04
CA GLN A 729 -21.70 23.98 32.80
C GLN A 729 -20.97 22.93 33.63
N ARG A 730 -19.98 22.29 33.02
CA ARG A 730 -19.19 21.21 33.60
C ARG A 730 -17.71 21.50 33.46
N LYS A 731 -16.94 20.96 34.40
CA LYS A 731 -15.49 20.87 34.32
C LYS A 731 -15.07 19.46 34.70
N ASP A 732 -14.58 18.72 33.71
CA ASP A 732 -14.28 17.31 33.88
C ASP A 732 -12.82 17.00 33.52
N THR A 733 -12.29 15.99 34.20
CA THR A 733 -11.03 15.34 33.82
C THR A 733 -11.34 13.91 33.45
N ILE A 734 -11.09 13.55 32.20
CA ILE A 734 -11.36 12.23 31.64
C ILE A 734 -10.01 11.58 31.33
N SER A 735 -9.77 10.40 31.89
CA SER A 735 -8.59 9.59 31.59
C SER A 735 -9.01 8.21 31.10
N PHE A 736 -8.41 7.74 30.01
CA PHE A 736 -8.69 6.44 29.42
C PHE A 736 -7.40 5.69 29.10
N ALA A 737 -7.45 4.36 29.17
CA ALA A 737 -6.39 3.47 28.73
C ALA A 737 -6.98 2.14 28.22
N ALA A 738 -6.43 1.61 27.14
CA ALA A 738 -6.82 0.31 26.59
C ALA A 738 -5.62 -0.38 25.94
N GLU A 739 -5.58 -1.71 26.02
CA GLU A 739 -4.65 -2.54 25.26
C GLU A 739 -5.43 -3.67 24.58
N TYR A 740 -5.41 -3.73 23.25
CA TYR A 740 -6.22 -4.67 22.48
C TYR A 740 -5.49 -5.15 21.21
N PRO A 741 -5.86 -6.32 20.63
CA PRO A 741 -5.24 -6.82 19.41
C PRO A 741 -5.46 -5.87 18.22
N ALA A 742 -4.41 -5.63 17.42
CA ALA A 742 -4.47 -4.70 16.29
C ALA A 742 -5.39 -5.17 15.15
N GLU A 743 -5.60 -6.48 15.04
CA GLU A 743 -6.47 -7.10 14.03
C GLU A 743 -7.96 -7.04 14.42
N GLU A 744 -8.27 -6.68 15.67
CA GLU A 744 -9.62 -6.69 16.24
C GLU A 744 -9.95 -5.34 16.91
N PRO A 745 -10.10 -4.25 16.13
CA PRO A 745 -10.34 -2.91 16.68
C PRO A 745 -11.66 -2.79 17.44
N ASP A 746 -12.62 -3.67 17.19
CA ASP A 746 -13.88 -3.77 17.93
C ASP A 746 -13.68 -4.20 19.39
N LYS A 747 -12.51 -4.76 19.75
CA LYS A 747 -12.15 -5.09 21.14
C LYS A 747 -11.71 -3.89 21.97
N LEU A 748 -11.72 -2.67 21.43
CA LEU A 748 -11.32 -1.46 22.18
C LEU A 748 -12.14 -1.30 23.47
N LEU A 749 -13.48 -1.34 23.37
CA LEU A 749 -14.35 -1.16 24.54
C LEU A 749 -14.20 -2.30 25.55
N ALA A 750 -14.03 -3.53 25.07
CA ALA A 750 -13.80 -4.72 25.88
C ALA A 750 -12.50 -4.67 26.72
N ASN A 751 -11.55 -3.80 26.36
CA ASN A 751 -10.27 -3.62 27.06
C ASN A 751 -10.10 -2.21 27.64
N LEU A 752 -11.17 -1.39 27.63
CA LEU A 752 -11.14 -0.03 28.12
C LEU A 752 -11.00 0.01 29.64
N ASN A 753 -10.21 0.96 30.12
CA ASN A 753 -10.12 1.39 31.50
C ASN A 753 -10.36 2.89 31.54
N THR A 754 -11.33 3.34 32.31
CA THR A 754 -11.60 4.77 32.51
C THR A 754 -12.16 5.00 33.90
N LYS A 755 -11.96 6.22 34.40
CA LYS A 755 -12.64 6.74 35.58
C LYS A 755 -13.01 8.18 35.28
N ALA A 756 -14.29 8.50 35.40
CA ALA A 756 -14.80 9.83 35.17
C ALA A 756 -15.91 10.12 36.18
N LYS A 757 -15.95 11.36 36.66
CA LYS A 757 -17.10 11.91 37.36
C LYS A 757 -17.81 12.84 36.39
N THR A 758 -19.00 12.48 35.95
CA THR A 758 -19.80 13.24 34.98
C THR A 758 -21.13 13.66 35.60
N GLY A 759 -22.01 14.32 34.86
CA GLY A 759 -23.28 14.81 35.37
C GLY A 759 -23.84 15.98 34.57
N PHE A 760 -24.95 16.54 35.05
CA PHE A 760 -25.65 17.67 34.45
C PHE A 760 -26.31 18.52 35.54
N ALA A 761 -26.59 19.80 35.25
CA ALA A 761 -27.34 20.65 36.18
C ALA A 761 -28.86 20.40 36.05
N LYS A 762 -29.32 20.06 34.85
CA LYS A 762 -30.69 19.67 34.57
C LYS A 762 -30.73 18.75 33.35
N ALA A 763 -31.62 17.77 33.36
CA ALA A 763 -31.94 16.97 32.19
C ALA A 763 -33.46 16.87 32.01
N GLN A 764 -33.94 16.87 30.78
CA GLN A 764 -35.34 16.61 30.46
C GLN A 764 -35.42 15.51 29.41
N TYR A 765 -36.22 14.49 29.70
CA TYR A 765 -36.43 13.38 28.78
C TYR A 765 -37.78 12.72 29.05
N LEU A 766 -38.62 12.55 28.02
CA LEU A 766 -39.93 11.86 28.11
C LEU A 766 -40.82 12.35 29.28
N GLY A 767 -40.85 13.68 29.51
CA GLY A 767 -41.63 14.31 30.59
C GLY A 767 -40.99 14.23 31.99
N LEU A 768 -39.85 13.56 32.14
CA LEU A 768 -39.07 13.52 33.38
C LEU A 768 -38.10 14.71 33.41
N ASN A 769 -38.20 15.55 34.45
CA ASN A 769 -37.31 16.68 34.69
C ASN A 769 -36.36 16.36 35.85
N PHE A 770 -35.12 16.03 35.52
CA PHE A 770 -34.07 15.73 36.48
C PHE A 770 -33.39 17.01 36.97
N GLY A 771 -33.15 17.08 38.28
CA GLY A 771 -32.34 18.12 38.91
C GLY A 771 -30.82 17.90 38.76
N PRO A 772 -30.01 18.69 39.48
CA PRO A 772 -28.56 18.57 39.45
C PRO A 772 -28.12 17.16 39.84
N THR A 773 -27.33 16.54 38.97
CA THR A 773 -26.94 15.13 39.11
C THR A 773 -25.45 14.98 38.87
N GLU A 774 -24.78 14.24 39.74
CA GLU A 774 -23.41 13.77 39.55
C GLU A 774 -23.37 12.25 39.53
N VAL A 775 -22.59 11.68 38.62
CA VAL A 775 -22.49 10.26 38.38
C VAL A 775 -21.02 9.85 38.33
N ASP A 776 -20.64 8.91 39.19
CA ASP A 776 -19.33 8.28 39.15
C ASP A 776 -19.36 7.08 38.20
N VAL A 777 -18.63 7.21 37.10
CA VAL A 777 -18.52 6.19 36.04
C VAL A 777 -17.12 5.61 36.05
N GLN A 778 -17.06 4.28 36.09
CA GLN A 778 -15.82 3.54 36.02
C GLN A 778 -15.93 2.43 35.00
N VAL A 779 -14.91 2.29 34.14
CA VAL A 779 -14.72 1.08 33.34
C VAL A 779 -13.42 0.43 33.77
N ARG A 780 -13.47 -0.86 34.12
CA ARG A 780 -12.29 -1.68 34.45
C ARG A 780 -12.26 -2.88 33.51
N ASN A 781 -11.26 -2.93 32.65
CA ASN A 781 -11.08 -4.03 31.70
C ASN A 781 -12.38 -4.38 30.96
N GLY A 782 -13.03 -3.36 30.38
CA GLY A 782 -14.30 -3.47 29.66
C GLY A 782 -15.57 -3.64 30.50
N LEU A 783 -15.48 -3.78 31.83
CA LEU A 783 -16.65 -3.77 32.71
C LEU A 783 -16.97 -2.34 33.12
N LEU A 784 -18.06 -1.79 32.59
CA LEU A 784 -18.66 -0.51 33.00
C LEU A 784 -19.40 -0.69 34.32
N THR A 785 -19.20 0.24 35.24
CA THR A 785 -19.93 0.37 36.51
C THR A 785 -20.29 1.84 36.70
N ILE A 786 -21.56 2.10 36.96
CA ILE A 786 -22.11 3.36 37.41
C ILE A 786 -22.42 3.20 38.89
N ALA A 787 -21.71 3.95 39.73
CA ALA A 787 -21.94 3.91 41.17
C ALA A 787 -23.37 4.34 41.50
N PRO A 788 -23.99 3.79 42.57
CA PRO A 788 -25.32 4.22 43.00
C PRO A 788 -25.38 5.74 43.21
N PHE A 789 -26.34 6.38 42.56
CA PHE A 789 -26.61 7.81 42.70
C PHE A 789 -28.09 8.07 42.91
N SER A 790 -28.40 9.26 43.42
CA SER A 790 -29.76 9.74 43.67
C SER A 790 -29.91 11.18 43.20
N THR A 791 -31.05 11.51 42.61
CA THR A 791 -31.37 12.86 42.14
C THR A 791 -32.87 13.16 42.26
N THR A 792 -33.24 14.43 42.15
CA THR A 792 -34.64 14.85 42.16
C THR A 792 -35.23 14.75 40.76
N VAL A 793 -36.45 14.24 40.65
CA VAL A 793 -37.19 14.17 39.38
C VAL A 793 -38.65 14.49 39.63
N ASN A 794 -39.19 15.51 38.96
CA ASN A 794 -40.58 15.96 39.10
C ASN A 794 -41.08 15.93 40.57
N ASN A 795 -40.37 16.63 41.48
CA ASN A 795 -40.63 16.70 42.93
C ASN A 795 -40.47 15.39 43.73
N GLY A 796 -40.13 14.28 43.09
CA GLY A 796 -39.78 13.00 43.72
C GLY A 796 -38.28 12.71 43.69
N GLN A 797 -37.93 11.45 43.95
CA GLN A 797 -36.56 10.95 44.00
C GLN A 797 -36.36 9.83 42.97
N PHE A 798 -35.28 9.93 42.20
CA PHE A 798 -34.81 8.90 41.29
C PHE A 798 -33.50 8.31 41.80
N ASN A 799 -33.43 6.99 41.96
CA ASN A 799 -32.22 6.30 42.37
C ASN A 799 -31.78 5.33 41.27
N PHE A 800 -30.49 5.29 40.97
CA PHE A 800 -30.02 4.41 39.91
C PHE A 800 -28.58 3.96 40.14
N ALA A 801 -28.31 2.74 39.68
CA ALA A 801 -26.99 2.13 39.61
C ALA A 801 -27.01 1.17 38.42
N GLY A 802 -25.87 0.99 37.75
CA GLY A 802 -25.85 0.12 36.59
C GLY A 802 -24.48 -0.41 36.23
N GLU A 803 -24.46 -1.48 35.46
CA GLU A 803 -23.27 -2.14 34.97
C GLU A 803 -23.44 -2.63 33.53
N ALA A 804 -22.36 -2.71 32.76
CA ALA A 804 -22.35 -3.36 31.46
C ALA A 804 -21.01 -4.06 31.21
N ASP A 805 -21.06 -5.24 30.63
CA ASP A 805 -19.87 -6.00 30.25
C ASP A 805 -19.63 -5.90 28.74
N PHE A 806 -18.70 -5.02 28.32
CA PHE A 806 -18.34 -4.82 26.91
C PHE A 806 -17.62 -6.03 26.29
N LYS A 807 -17.32 -7.08 27.06
CA LYS A 807 -16.75 -8.32 26.52
C LYS A 807 -17.82 -9.26 25.98
N ARG A 808 -19.09 -9.03 26.29
CA ARG A 808 -20.22 -9.82 25.81
C ARG A 808 -20.87 -9.17 24.60
N LYS A 809 -21.39 -9.97 23.69
CA LYS A 809 -22.18 -9.53 22.53
C LYS A 809 -23.55 -10.21 22.58
N PRO A 810 -24.67 -9.46 22.65
CA PRO A 810 -24.74 -8.01 22.83
C PRO A 810 -24.26 -7.58 24.23
N ALA A 811 -23.76 -6.35 24.36
CA ALA A 811 -23.47 -5.77 25.67
C ALA A 811 -24.78 -5.29 26.29
N LEU A 812 -25.19 -5.90 27.40
CA LEU A 812 -26.40 -5.52 28.15
C LEU A 812 -26.03 -4.57 29.28
N PHE A 813 -26.75 -3.46 29.38
CA PHE A 813 -26.73 -2.56 30.51
C PHE A 813 -27.76 -3.00 31.54
N LYS A 814 -27.31 -3.28 32.77
CA LYS A 814 -28.09 -3.92 33.82
C LYS A 814 -28.05 -3.16 35.13
N THR A 815 -29.06 -3.33 35.97
CA THR A 815 -28.95 -2.97 37.39
C THR A 815 -28.15 -4.05 38.15
N PRO A 816 -27.34 -3.69 39.16
CA PRO A 816 -26.56 -4.66 39.94
C PRO A 816 -27.41 -5.52 40.90
N GLY A 817 -28.71 -5.25 41.00
CA GLY A 817 -29.67 -5.95 41.85
C GLY A 817 -30.97 -5.13 42.01
N PRO A 818 -31.87 -5.57 42.90
CA PRO A 818 -33.12 -4.86 43.16
C PRO A 818 -32.89 -3.42 43.64
N ILE A 819 -33.57 -2.47 43.03
CA ILE A 819 -33.41 -1.03 43.29
C ILE A 819 -34.75 -0.29 43.16
N ARG A 820 -35.03 0.61 44.10
CA ARG A 820 -36.17 1.52 44.03
C ARG A 820 -35.82 2.70 43.12
N ILE A 821 -36.12 2.55 41.83
CA ILE A 821 -35.75 3.53 40.80
C ILE A 821 -36.56 4.82 40.94
N VAL A 822 -37.87 4.71 41.11
CA VAL A 822 -38.79 5.85 41.18
C VAL A 822 -39.44 5.87 42.55
N LYS A 823 -39.25 6.96 43.28
CA LYS A 823 -39.92 7.23 44.56
C LYS A 823 -40.65 8.56 44.48
N ASP A 824 -41.98 8.49 44.61
CA ASP A 824 -42.86 9.65 44.70
C ASP A 824 -42.70 10.68 43.56
N ILE A 825 -42.43 10.19 42.33
CA ILE A 825 -42.22 11.06 41.15
C ILE A 825 -43.56 11.48 40.58
N GLN A 826 -43.76 12.79 40.40
CA GLN A 826 -44.98 13.30 39.77
C GLN A 826 -44.97 13.02 38.27
N ILE A 827 -46.03 12.39 37.78
CA ILE A 827 -46.24 12.12 36.35
C ILE A 827 -47.06 13.25 35.71
N ASN A 828 -46.90 13.39 34.40
CA ASN A 828 -47.58 14.39 33.57
C ASN A 828 -47.99 13.78 32.22
N ASP A 829 -48.64 14.56 31.36
CA ASP A 829 -49.11 14.13 30.04
C ASP A 829 -48.00 13.49 29.19
N GLN A 830 -46.79 14.06 29.19
CA GLN A 830 -45.67 13.55 28.39
C GLN A 830 -45.16 12.21 28.91
N THR A 831 -44.93 12.08 30.22
CA THR A 831 -44.52 10.81 30.83
C THR A 831 -45.58 9.74 30.60
N THR A 832 -46.85 10.12 30.66
CA THR A 832 -47.96 9.19 30.48
C THR A 832 -48.06 8.68 29.05
N GLY A 833 -48.11 9.59 28.07
CA GLY A 833 -48.26 9.26 26.66
C GLY A 833 -46.97 8.74 25.98
N LYS A 834 -45.82 8.78 26.65
CA LYS A 834 -44.55 8.24 26.12
C LYS A 834 -44.04 7.00 26.85
N LEU A 835 -44.33 6.85 28.15
CA LEU A 835 -43.84 5.74 28.97
C LEU A 835 -44.98 4.89 29.53
N LEU A 836 -45.99 5.49 30.19
CA LEU A 836 -47.01 4.71 30.90
C LEU A 836 -48.03 4.01 29.99
N MET A 837 -48.20 4.47 28.74
CA MET A 837 -49.06 3.78 27.77
C MET A 837 -48.64 2.32 27.50
N TYR A 838 -47.34 2.01 27.64
CA TYR A 838 -46.82 0.64 27.51
C TYR A 838 -47.04 -0.19 28.77
N VAL A 839 -47.39 0.45 29.90
CA VAL A 839 -47.72 -0.21 31.16
C VAL A 839 -49.20 -0.57 31.21
N ASN A 840 -50.10 0.34 30.82
CA ASN A 840 -51.53 0.06 30.76
C ASN A 840 -52.25 0.88 29.67
N PRO A 841 -53.14 0.27 28.86
CA PRO A 841 -53.86 0.96 27.77
C PRO A 841 -54.76 2.12 28.23
N ILE A 842 -55.11 2.25 29.51
CA ILE A 842 -55.89 3.40 30.00
C ILE A 842 -55.23 4.76 29.76
N PHE A 843 -53.91 4.75 29.58
CA PHE A 843 -53.08 5.94 29.35
C PHE A 843 -53.00 6.34 27.87
N ALA A 844 -53.73 5.65 26.98
CA ALA A 844 -53.87 6.04 25.59
C ALA A 844 -54.74 7.31 25.46
N ASN A 845 -54.28 8.29 24.68
CA ASN A 845 -54.99 9.54 24.36
C ASN A 845 -55.51 10.33 25.57
N VAL A 846 -54.85 10.23 26.73
CA VAL A 846 -55.23 10.97 27.94
C VAL A 846 -54.70 12.40 27.91
N LEU A 847 -55.46 13.31 28.53
CA LEU A 847 -55.11 14.73 28.69
C LEU A 847 -55.23 15.16 30.15
N ASN A 848 -54.38 16.11 30.56
CA ASN A 848 -54.37 16.71 31.90
C ASN A 848 -54.18 15.67 33.02
N VAL A 849 -53.16 14.84 32.88
CA VAL A 849 -52.74 13.79 33.80
C VAL A 849 -51.88 14.37 34.91
N SER A 850 -52.19 13.99 36.15
CA SER A 850 -51.32 14.17 37.32
C SER A 850 -51.40 12.94 38.22
N GLY A 851 -50.34 12.64 38.94
CA GLY A 851 -50.29 11.49 39.85
C GLY A 851 -48.89 11.29 40.41
N ILE A 852 -48.74 10.40 41.38
CA ILE A 852 -47.47 10.11 42.05
C ILE A 852 -47.09 8.66 41.78
N ALA A 853 -46.10 8.44 40.92
CA ALA A 853 -45.64 7.12 40.55
C ALA A 853 -44.50 6.62 41.45
N ASN A 854 -44.49 5.32 41.70
CA ASN A 854 -43.44 4.58 42.37
C ASN A 854 -43.08 3.36 41.53
N PHE A 855 -41.78 3.05 41.42
CA PHE A 855 -41.29 1.89 40.68
C PHE A 855 -40.11 1.25 41.41
N ASN A 856 -40.30 0.00 41.82
CA ASN A 856 -39.28 -0.87 42.35
C ASN A 856 -38.86 -1.85 41.26
N CYS A 857 -37.61 -1.77 40.81
CA CYS A 857 -37.06 -2.65 39.80
C CYS A 857 -36.38 -3.84 40.46
N GLU A 858 -36.80 -5.06 40.14
CA GLU A 858 -36.15 -6.31 40.52
C GLU A 858 -34.97 -6.61 39.57
N GLU A 859 -35.22 -6.47 38.27
CA GLU A 859 -34.25 -6.71 37.21
C GLU A 859 -34.45 -5.72 36.06
N LEU A 860 -33.35 -5.14 35.58
CA LEU A 860 -33.30 -4.34 34.36
C LEU A 860 -32.14 -4.88 33.51
N ALA A 861 -32.40 -5.16 32.24
CA ALA A 861 -31.38 -5.43 31.25
C ALA A 861 -31.79 -4.83 29.90
N ILE A 862 -30.98 -3.93 29.34
CA ILE A 862 -31.23 -3.26 28.06
C ILE A 862 -29.99 -3.42 27.17
N PRO A 863 -30.10 -3.84 25.91
CA PRO A 863 -28.96 -3.88 25.00
C PRO A 863 -28.45 -2.46 24.69
N LEU A 864 -27.14 -2.24 24.77
CA LEU A 864 -26.52 -0.94 24.47
C LEU A 864 -26.49 -0.61 22.96
N THR A 865 -26.63 -1.63 22.12
CA THR A 865 -26.78 -1.52 20.67
C THR A 865 -28.22 -1.85 20.33
N GLY A 866 -28.98 -0.88 19.81
CA GLY A 866 -30.45 -0.91 19.68
C GLY A 866 -31.02 -1.86 18.63
N ASP A 867 -30.32 -2.97 18.33
CA ASP A 867 -30.63 -3.84 17.19
C ASP A 867 -31.71 -4.89 17.50
N ASN A 868 -32.14 -5.05 18.77
CA ASN A 868 -33.08 -6.11 19.13
C ASN A 868 -33.91 -5.78 20.39
N GLU A 869 -35.13 -5.25 20.21
CA GLU A 869 -36.07 -4.94 21.29
C GLU A 869 -36.45 -6.15 22.16
N LYS A 870 -36.29 -7.37 21.63
CA LYS A 870 -36.57 -8.62 22.35
C LYS A 870 -35.59 -8.90 23.49
N ASP A 871 -34.40 -8.31 23.44
CA ASP A 871 -33.35 -8.50 24.46
C ASP A 871 -33.56 -7.59 25.69
N VAL A 872 -34.61 -6.75 25.68
CA VAL A 872 -35.00 -5.92 26.82
C VAL A 872 -35.70 -6.78 27.87
N VAL A 873 -35.23 -6.69 29.11
CA VAL A 873 -35.85 -7.29 30.29
C VAL A 873 -36.10 -6.22 31.32
N VAL A 874 -37.35 -6.09 31.78
CA VAL A 874 -37.73 -5.25 32.91
C VAL A 874 -38.67 -6.02 33.82
N ILE A 875 -38.25 -6.28 35.04
CA ILE A 875 -39.08 -6.91 36.07
C ILE A 875 -39.18 -5.94 37.22
N GLY A 876 -40.40 -5.65 37.66
CA GLY A 876 -40.58 -4.77 38.80
C GLY A 876 -42.04 -4.56 39.18
N THR A 877 -42.21 -3.76 40.24
CA THR A 877 -43.51 -3.40 40.79
C THR A 877 -43.74 -1.92 40.59
N ILE A 878 -44.85 -1.56 39.94
CA ILE A 878 -45.30 -0.18 39.74
C ILE A 878 -46.53 0.12 40.59
N SER A 879 -46.62 1.32 41.15
CA SER A 879 -47.85 1.85 41.73
C SER A 879 -47.99 3.33 41.40
N ILE A 880 -49.23 3.82 41.33
CA ILE A 880 -49.52 5.22 41.09
C ILE A 880 -50.62 5.67 42.04
N ASN A 881 -50.29 6.62 42.90
CA ASN A 881 -51.23 7.21 43.86
C ASN A 881 -51.74 8.55 43.35
N GLN A 882 -52.94 8.94 43.79
CA GLN A 882 -53.53 10.25 43.49
C GLN A 882 -53.58 10.55 41.98
N LEU A 883 -53.77 9.53 41.15
CA LEU A 883 -53.86 9.67 39.71
C LEU A 883 -55.15 10.41 39.37
N ARG A 884 -55.05 11.47 38.56
CA ARG A 884 -56.18 12.23 38.02
C ARG A 884 -55.98 12.35 36.53
N LEU A 885 -57.06 12.14 35.78
CA LEU A 885 -57.11 12.37 34.35
C LEU A 885 -58.50 12.87 33.96
N GLN A 886 -58.55 13.84 33.03
CA GLN A 886 -59.81 14.50 32.65
C GLN A 886 -60.57 13.76 31.55
N ALA A 887 -59.85 13.09 30.66
CA ALA A 887 -60.42 12.33 29.54
C ALA A 887 -59.61 11.05 29.31
N SER A 888 -60.33 9.94 29.09
CA SER A 888 -59.81 8.64 28.67
C SER A 888 -60.94 7.89 27.97
N ASP A 889 -60.76 7.54 26.71
CA ASP A 889 -61.79 6.88 25.91
C ASP A 889 -62.15 5.50 26.50
N LEU A 890 -61.13 4.73 26.86
CA LEU A 890 -61.30 3.40 27.44
C LEU A 890 -61.95 3.45 28.83
N LEU A 891 -61.51 4.39 29.68
CA LEU A 891 -62.08 4.49 31.03
C LEU A 891 -63.52 5.03 31.01
N GLY A 892 -63.82 5.93 30.06
CA GLY A 892 -65.18 6.35 29.75
C GLY A 892 -66.07 5.18 29.30
N GLN A 893 -65.57 4.32 28.42
CA GLN A 893 -66.27 3.08 28.02
C GLN A 893 -66.51 2.16 29.22
N ILE A 894 -65.50 1.92 30.06
CA ILE A 894 -65.60 1.06 31.26
C ILE A 894 -66.67 1.55 32.24
N LEU A 895 -66.75 2.87 32.47
CA LEU A 895 -67.64 3.44 33.48
C LEU A 895 -69.05 3.74 32.95
N SER A 896 -69.19 4.04 31.65
CA SER A 896 -70.50 4.25 31.00
C SER A 896 -71.39 3.01 31.03
N VAL A 897 -70.81 1.80 31.05
CA VAL A 897 -71.56 0.52 31.17
C VAL A 897 -72.45 0.47 32.42
N GLY A 898 -72.14 1.23 33.48
CA GLY A 898 -72.95 1.31 34.71
C GLY A 898 -73.48 2.69 35.07
N GLY A 899 -73.58 3.62 34.10
CA GLY A 899 -74.29 4.89 34.27
C GLY A 899 -73.62 5.95 35.16
N SER A 900 -72.35 5.77 35.54
CA SER A 900 -71.61 6.71 36.40
C SER A 900 -70.69 7.61 35.58
N GLY A 901 -70.76 8.92 35.81
CA GLY A 901 -69.89 9.92 35.16
C GLY A 901 -68.44 9.85 35.66
N PHE A 902 -67.49 10.03 34.75
CA PHE A 902 -66.05 9.79 34.95
C PHE A 902 -65.24 11.03 35.37
N GLN A 903 -65.75 12.24 35.19
CA GLN A 903 -64.91 13.44 35.23
C GLN A 903 -64.31 13.73 36.62
N GLY A 904 -62.97 13.69 36.71
CA GLY A 904 -62.19 14.25 37.82
C GLY A 904 -62.01 13.38 39.06
N GLN A 905 -62.30 12.08 39.01
CA GLN A 905 -62.13 11.18 40.15
C GLN A 905 -60.65 10.91 40.47
N ASN A 906 -60.33 10.72 41.75
CA ASN A 906 -59.02 10.21 42.17
C ASN A 906 -58.93 8.72 41.83
N ILE A 907 -57.81 8.34 41.23
CA ILE A 907 -57.51 6.96 40.83
C ILE A 907 -56.28 6.49 41.61
N THR A 908 -56.30 5.23 42.05
CA THR A 908 -55.14 4.58 42.66
C THR A 908 -54.84 3.28 41.92
N ILE A 909 -53.63 3.17 41.37
CA ILE A 909 -53.10 1.92 40.84
C ILE A 909 -52.28 1.26 41.94
N HIS A 910 -52.77 0.12 42.42
CA HIS A 910 -52.11 -0.64 43.49
C HIS A 910 -50.78 -1.22 43.02
N PRO A 911 -49.84 -1.49 43.93
CA PRO A 911 -48.57 -2.14 43.62
C PRO A 911 -48.76 -3.41 42.78
N THR A 912 -48.39 -3.32 41.52
CA THR A 912 -48.57 -4.39 40.54
C THR A 912 -47.22 -4.80 40.00
N ARG A 913 -46.90 -6.09 40.13
CA ARG A 913 -45.71 -6.68 39.53
C ARG A 913 -45.95 -6.95 38.05
N PHE A 914 -45.03 -6.50 37.20
CA PHE A 914 -45.03 -6.80 35.77
C PHE A 914 -43.70 -7.40 35.33
N VAL A 915 -43.73 -8.11 34.19
CA VAL A 915 -42.57 -8.71 33.53
C VAL A 915 -42.58 -8.30 32.07
N LEU A 916 -41.61 -7.50 31.65
CA LEU A 916 -41.28 -7.26 30.25
C LEU A 916 -40.14 -8.20 29.86
N LYS A 917 -40.39 -9.11 28.93
CA LYS A 917 -39.41 -10.04 28.39
C LYS A 917 -39.82 -10.48 26.98
N ASP A 918 -38.84 -10.72 26.12
CA ASP A 918 -39.06 -11.18 24.73
C ASP A 918 -39.95 -10.23 23.90
N GLY A 919 -39.97 -8.94 24.25
CA GLY A 919 -40.79 -7.90 23.62
C GLY A 919 -42.23 -7.78 24.15
N PHE A 920 -42.59 -8.54 25.19
CA PHE A 920 -43.94 -8.58 25.76
C PHE A 920 -43.94 -8.18 27.24
N LEU A 921 -44.77 -7.20 27.60
CA LEU A 921 -45.06 -6.80 28.97
C LEU A 921 -46.29 -7.55 29.48
N ARG A 922 -46.15 -8.27 30.59
CA ARG A 922 -47.20 -9.10 31.20
C ARG A 922 -47.42 -8.74 32.66
N TYR A 923 -48.69 -8.76 33.08
CA TYR A 923 -49.12 -8.75 34.48
C TYR A 923 -50.48 -9.47 34.60
N ASP A 924 -50.73 -10.11 35.74
CA ASP A 924 -51.94 -10.93 35.92
C ASP A 924 -53.08 -10.17 36.62
N ASP A 925 -52.75 -9.25 37.54
CA ASP A 925 -53.74 -8.51 38.35
C ASP A 925 -53.27 -7.09 38.67
N MET A 926 -53.61 -6.14 37.79
CA MET A 926 -53.41 -4.71 38.00
C MET A 926 -54.71 -4.09 38.49
N GLN A 927 -54.88 -3.99 39.81
CA GLN A 927 -56.02 -3.30 40.41
C GLN A 927 -55.86 -1.78 40.34
N MET A 928 -56.90 -1.13 39.81
CA MET A 928 -57.05 0.30 39.68
C MET A 928 -58.39 0.73 40.29
N ASP A 929 -58.32 1.48 41.38
CA ASP A 929 -59.51 1.99 42.05
C ASP A 929 -59.85 3.37 41.49
N VAL A 930 -61.02 3.50 40.87
CA VAL A 930 -61.54 4.76 40.31
C VAL A 930 -62.63 5.29 41.23
N GLY A 931 -62.28 6.25 42.07
CA GLY A 931 -63.07 6.54 43.28
C GLY A 931 -63.16 5.28 44.13
N ASP A 932 -64.38 4.83 44.43
CA ASP A 932 -64.64 3.60 45.17
C ASP A 932 -64.88 2.37 44.27
N ASN A 933 -64.67 2.47 42.95
CA ASN A 933 -64.97 1.40 42.00
C ASN A 933 -63.67 0.67 41.57
N PRO A 934 -63.48 -0.61 41.93
CA PRO A 934 -62.28 -1.36 41.57
C PRO A 934 -62.36 -1.85 40.11
N VAL A 935 -61.34 -1.57 39.29
CA VAL A 935 -61.17 -2.09 37.93
C VAL A 935 -59.87 -2.90 37.90
N VAL A 936 -59.90 -4.12 37.38
CA VAL A 936 -58.71 -4.99 37.36
C VAL A 936 -58.31 -5.28 35.92
N PHE A 937 -57.06 -5.03 35.56
CA PHE A 937 -56.51 -5.36 34.24
C PHE A 937 -55.53 -6.54 34.34
N GLY A 938 -55.54 -7.42 33.35
CA GLY A 938 -54.58 -8.52 33.25
C GLY A 938 -54.39 -8.98 31.80
N GLY A 939 -53.17 -9.35 31.44
CA GLY A 939 -52.84 -9.81 30.09
C GLY A 939 -51.44 -9.43 29.64
N VAL A 940 -51.29 -9.26 28.33
CA VAL A 940 -50.02 -9.01 27.63
C VAL A 940 -50.12 -7.81 26.70
N ILE A 941 -49.09 -6.97 26.72
CA ILE A 941 -48.90 -5.82 25.83
C ILE A 941 -47.58 -6.02 25.07
N GLY A 942 -47.61 -6.02 23.74
CA GLY A 942 -46.40 -6.06 22.92
C GLY A 942 -45.78 -4.67 22.74
N MET A 943 -44.45 -4.61 22.65
CA MET A 943 -43.73 -3.36 22.30
C MET A 943 -44.08 -2.86 20.88
N ASP A 944 -44.56 -3.77 20.02
CA ASP A 944 -45.14 -3.48 18.70
C ASP A 944 -46.58 -2.94 18.76
N LYS A 945 -47.07 -2.61 19.97
CA LYS A 945 -48.41 -2.09 20.27
C LYS A 945 -49.55 -3.10 20.13
N SER A 946 -49.23 -4.39 19.99
CA SER A 946 -50.23 -5.46 20.08
C SER A 946 -50.79 -5.58 21.50
N LEU A 947 -52.07 -5.98 21.60
CA LEU A 947 -52.80 -6.10 22.86
C LEU A 947 -53.50 -7.46 22.93
N ASP A 948 -53.26 -8.20 24.01
CA ASP A 948 -54.09 -9.33 24.46
C ASP A 948 -54.37 -9.15 25.95
N MET A 949 -55.38 -8.34 26.23
CA MET A 949 -55.68 -7.82 27.57
C MET A 949 -57.12 -8.08 27.94
N THR A 950 -57.36 -8.32 29.22
CA THR A 950 -58.68 -8.40 29.82
C THR A 950 -58.85 -7.31 30.87
N VAL A 951 -60.09 -6.86 31.04
CA VAL A 951 -60.49 -5.91 32.06
C VAL A 951 -61.70 -6.45 32.82
N THR A 952 -61.60 -6.51 34.13
CA THR A 952 -62.69 -6.87 35.03
C THR A 952 -63.32 -5.58 35.55
N LEU A 953 -64.57 -5.36 35.13
CA LEU A 953 -65.35 -4.16 35.42
C LEU A 953 -65.77 -4.11 36.90
N PRO A 954 -66.17 -2.94 37.43
CA PRO A 954 -66.65 -2.79 38.80
C PRO A 954 -68.12 -3.23 38.94
N TYR A 955 -68.61 -4.12 38.07
CA TYR A 955 -70.00 -4.57 38.04
C TYR A 955 -70.06 -6.11 38.04
N THR A 956 -71.05 -6.66 38.74
CA THR A 956 -71.35 -8.09 38.69
C THR A 956 -72.29 -8.42 37.53
N THR A 957 -72.35 -9.68 37.12
CA THR A 957 -73.33 -10.18 36.12
C THR A 957 -74.79 -9.94 36.54
N SER A 958 -75.04 -9.66 37.82
CA SER A 958 -76.34 -9.27 38.37
C SER A 958 -76.65 -7.76 38.28
N GLY A 959 -75.75 -6.95 37.73
CA GLY A 959 -75.92 -5.50 37.59
C GLY A 959 -75.59 -4.68 38.86
N ARG A 960 -75.02 -5.30 39.90
CA ARG A 960 -74.58 -4.59 41.12
C ARG A 960 -73.17 -4.03 40.96
N THR A 961 -72.96 -2.80 41.42
CA THR A 961 -71.64 -2.16 41.50
C THR A 961 -70.87 -2.68 42.71
N VAL A 962 -69.62 -3.09 42.49
CA VAL A 962 -68.68 -3.49 43.53
C VAL A 962 -67.96 -2.25 44.05
N LYS A 963 -67.79 -2.15 45.37
CA LYS A 963 -67.05 -1.07 46.02
C LYS A 963 -65.79 -1.57 46.71
N VAL A 964 -64.75 -0.74 46.73
CA VAL A 964 -63.49 -1.03 47.42
C VAL A 964 -63.78 -1.28 48.90
N GLY A 965 -63.36 -2.45 49.42
CA GLY A 965 -63.53 -2.83 50.83
C GLY A 965 -64.86 -3.52 51.19
N GLU A 966 -65.79 -3.69 50.24
CA GLU A 966 -67.04 -4.44 50.44
C GLU A 966 -66.93 -5.90 49.94
N GLU A 967 -67.66 -6.83 50.59
CA GLU A 967 -67.74 -8.22 50.10
C GLU A 967 -68.48 -8.29 48.76
N THR A 968 -67.83 -8.87 47.75
CA THR A 968 -68.39 -8.96 46.39
C THR A 968 -69.44 -10.06 46.31
N ALA A 969 -70.72 -9.67 46.26
CA ALA A 969 -71.83 -10.60 46.03
C ALA A 969 -72.07 -10.83 44.51
N GLY A 970 -71.41 -11.84 43.93
CA GLY A 970 -71.61 -12.30 42.53
C GLY A 970 -70.34 -12.24 41.66
N GLU A 971 -70.36 -12.91 40.50
CA GLU A 971 -69.23 -12.91 39.55
C GLU A 971 -69.13 -11.55 38.84
N ARG A 972 -67.94 -10.94 38.84
CA ARG A 972 -67.65 -9.67 38.15
C ARG A 972 -67.59 -9.87 36.64
N VAL A 973 -68.02 -8.87 35.87
CA VAL A 973 -67.97 -8.90 34.41
C VAL A 973 -66.53 -8.68 33.93
N THR A 974 -65.98 -9.64 33.20
CA THR A 974 -64.67 -9.54 32.55
C THR A 974 -64.84 -9.44 31.04
N LEU A 975 -64.15 -8.48 30.42
CA LEU A 975 -64.16 -8.23 28.97
C LEU A 975 -62.75 -8.29 28.40
N SER A 976 -62.61 -8.80 27.17
CA SER A 976 -61.38 -8.62 26.40
C SER A 976 -61.29 -7.21 25.84
N LEU A 977 -60.06 -6.72 25.66
CA LEU A 977 -59.78 -5.52 24.89
C LEU A 977 -59.46 -5.90 23.44
N LYS A 978 -59.82 -5.04 22.50
CA LYS A 978 -59.45 -5.11 21.08
C LYS A 978 -58.75 -3.82 20.66
N GLY A 979 -58.10 -3.84 19.49
CA GLY A 979 -57.36 -2.69 18.95
C GLY A 979 -55.87 -2.74 19.29
N THR A 980 -55.24 -1.57 19.44
CA THR A 980 -53.81 -1.40 19.77
C THR A 980 -53.65 -0.55 21.02
N THR A 981 -52.45 -0.47 21.59
CA THR A 981 -52.17 0.42 22.74
C THR A 981 -52.51 1.89 22.46
N ASP A 982 -52.52 2.34 21.20
CA ASP A 982 -52.88 3.71 20.83
C ASP A 982 -54.41 3.94 20.80
N LYS A 983 -55.19 2.88 20.52
CA LYS A 983 -56.65 2.93 20.39
C LYS A 983 -57.28 1.65 20.98
N PRO A 984 -57.26 1.50 22.30
CA PRO A 984 -57.86 0.35 22.96
C PRO A 984 -59.38 0.52 23.08
N GLU A 985 -60.13 -0.55 22.78
CA GLU A 985 -61.59 -0.57 22.90
C GLU A 985 -62.07 -1.82 23.65
N LEU A 986 -63.21 -1.73 24.33
CA LEU A 986 -63.87 -2.90 24.90
C LEU A 986 -64.44 -3.80 23.79
N ASP A 987 -64.12 -5.10 23.83
CA ASP A 987 -64.72 -6.10 22.94
C ASP A 987 -66.02 -6.65 23.51
N VAL A 988 -67.08 -5.85 23.41
CA VAL A 988 -68.43 -6.24 23.85
C VAL A 988 -69.00 -7.38 22.98
N GLY A 989 -68.51 -7.55 21.75
CA GLY A 989 -68.90 -8.63 20.86
C GLY A 989 -68.47 -10.00 21.39
N LYS A 990 -67.24 -10.11 21.90
CA LYS A 990 -66.73 -11.32 22.56
C LYS A 990 -67.49 -11.70 23.82
N LEU A 991 -68.08 -10.74 24.57
CA LEU A 991 -68.88 -11.07 25.75
C LEU A 991 -70.08 -11.96 25.40
N LEU A 992 -70.79 -11.66 24.31
CA LEU A 992 -71.92 -12.46 23.85
C LEU A 992 -71.46 -13.85 23.40
N GLU A 993 -70.33 -13.92 22.70
CA GLU A 993 -69.72 -15.17 22.25
C GLU A 993 -69.26 -16.05 23.43
N ASP A 994 -68.59 -15.47 24.43
CA ASP A 994 -68.12 -16.17 25.64
C ASP A 994 -69.27 -16.58 26.55
N GLN A 995 -70.34 -15.78 26.66
CA GLN A 995 -71.55 -16.18 27.39
C GLN A 995 -72.33 -17.27 26.65
N LEU A 996 -72.40 -17.21 25.32
CA LEU A 996 -72.98 -18.28 24.49
C LEU A 996 -72.15 -19.57 24.61
N LYS A 997 -70.82 -19.47 24.58
CA LYS A 997 -69.89 -20.60 24.75
C LYS A 997 -69.95 -21.19 26.16
N LYS A 998 -69.95 -20.38 27.22
CA LYS A 998 -70.18 -20.84 28.61
C LYS A 998 -71.56 -21.49 28.78
N ARG A 999 -72.62 -20.97 28.12
CA ARG A 999 -73.95 -21.62 28.11
C ARG A 999 -73.96 -22.93 27.33
N LEU A 1000 -73.32 -22.98 26.16
CA LEU A 1000 -73.17 -24.18 25.33
C LEU A 1000 -72.34 -25.25 26.05
N GLU A 1001 -71.22 -24.89 26.67
CA GLU A 1001 -70.40 -25.79 27.50
C GLU A 1001 -71.14 -26.23 28.77
N GLY A 1002 -71.88 -25.33 29.42
CA GLY A 1002 -72.73 -25.67 30.56
C GLY A 1002 -73.90 -26.59 30.19
N GLN A 1003 -74.48 -26.43 28.99
CA GLN A 1003 -75.52 -27.31 28.44
C GLN A 1003 -74.95 -28.63 27.90
N LEU A 1004 -73.76 -28.63 27.30
CA LEU A 1004 -73.01 -29.82 26.89
C LEU A 1004 -72.59 -30.64 28.10
N ARG A 1005 -72.12 -29.99 29.18
CA ARG A 1005 -71.78 -30.65 30.44
C ARG A 1005 -73.02 -31.21 31.14
N LYS A 1006 -74.13 -30.47 31.17
CA LYS A 1006 -75.44 -31.01 31.64
C LYS A 1006 -76.01 -32.11 30.74
N GLY A 1007 -75.76 -32.06 29.43
CA GLY A 1007 -76.16 -33.08 28.46
C GLY A 1007 -75.30 -34.35 28.54
N LEU A 1008 -73.99 -34.21 28.79
CA LEU A 1008 -73.05 -35.31 29.05
C LEU A 1008 -73.31 -35.95 30.43
N GLU A 1009 -73.60 -35.16 31.46
CA GLU A 1009 -74.02 -35.68 32.79
C GLU A 1009 -75.40 -36.37 32.73
N GLY A 1010 -76.23 -36.05 31.73
CA GLY A 1010 -77.49 -36.76 31.44
C GLY A 1010 -77.36 -38.02 30.58
N LEU A 1011 -76.24 -38.18 29.84
CA LEU A 1011 -75.92 -39.37 29.03
C LEU A 1011 -75.18 -40.46 29.83
N PHE A 1012 -74.59 -40.10 30.98
CA PHE A 1012 -73.93 -41.02 31.91
C PHE A 1012 -74.75 -41.26 33.20
N LYS A 1013 -76.07 -41.07 33.15
CA LYS A 1013 -77.02 -41.48 34.19
C LYS A 1013 -77.97 -42.57 33.70
#